data_AF-A0A963FMV9-F1
#
_entry.id   AF-A0A963FMV9-F1
#
_cell.length_a   1.000
_cell.length_b   1.000
_cell.length_c   1.000
_cell.angle_alpha   90.00
_cell.angle_beta   90.00
_cell.angle_gamma   90.00
#
_symmetry.space_group_name_H-M   'P 1'
#
loop_
_entity.id
_entity.type
_entity.pdbx_description
1 polymer ?
#
loop_
_entity_poly.entity_id
_entity_poly.type
_entity_poly.pdbx_seq_one_letter_code
_entity_poly.pdbx_strand_id
1 'polypeptide(L)'
;KDSAADVFRNVFNWAGANNTKIDSLSILSHGTEGAFQLGTDWITKSTLDADTELWQQLGGYMTADANIYILGCDVAGDEGEGQPLLDELASLTGADLFASDDITGVGGDWVLETASAGSDDELSSGIVLPFDMQSLKATDVSLAWFDVNWGYRQQVTIDQSMVSGSNDLSNFAVLVTLTDASLKSTSNGGNVGQTDGGDIVFTSADGTTQLDHQIESYNAATGELVVWVEIPTLSATADTELFLYYGNAGAVNQWNDAGTWDASYAGVWHLGADYQDSTSNNNDGTNSGTTNDPTGQIGAGDDFNGTSNYISTTSNEAKTANSFTISTWFNADATDYAHHLLWEGTATGNGWGSPEAEMHISLGTNNDGSPLSDYVSFFLGDDSAFGQDPLEIFTAFTDTTGWHQVTVVVSDMSTTPTAAMYLDGVLVGTDTGSLADTSRSNWNTDLQFGKPGLASRYFDGQLDEVRLATTTRSADWIATEYNNQNAPATYLTFGSESTPNDIINTVPGSQTTNEDTALVFSSGNGNAISVTGDAGQTYYMVLSVTNGSLSLSGVSGLTFTDGDGTSDASMSFSGTLEDVNAALAGLGFSPTADYNGGSTLTITSNDATLYQLNIDANLKGYYSFDNTGDLGNDDSPGGTNDGTVNGATATVNGTRGDVLSFDGNDYAQINGHFGNPANVTLAAWVNLTAADTSGSEVISLGDSVALRLDAPTHGVQAFMYNGSTWTNINSGQFLAGSGWHHVAYTYDNATHVQTLYIDGVAAGSNTVSGSISYTLGANSFIGKHGDGQTTFDFNGLIDDVRVYDRTLDASEVGALADDLNLQDTDTVAITVTPVNDAPTGTNGTITAIEDTDYVFTTSDFGFSDADGDAFDRVWIATLPSQGTLKWNGSGFSAGNYIMAEDIDLGLLTWTPPANVSGAALTSFTFQVQDDSASSNLDLTPNTMTVDVTAQNDLPTAGNNTVTTNEDTSYTFAAGDFNFADIDGDTLSSVKVTSLESAGSLKLNGSDVTLNQVISKADIDAGLLTFAPAANANGNGYDSFNFSVNDGTADSASSYTMTVDVTAQNDLPTAGNNTVTTDEDVTYTFAAGDFNFADIDGDTLASVKV
;
A
#
# COMPACT_ATOMS: atom_id res chain seq x y z
N LYS A 1 14.37 -24.57 18.40
CA LYS A 1 15.44 -23.57 18.62
C LYS A 1 16.62 -24.08 17.83
N ASP A 2 16.93 -23.38 16.75
CA ASP A 2 17.89 -23.81 15.74
C ASP A 2 19.30 -23.45 16.22
N SER A 3 20.28 -24.31 15.95
CA SER A 3 21.71 -24.00 16.18
C SER A 3 22.21 -23.00 15.12
N ALA A 4 23.39 -22.41 15.31
CA ALA A 4 24.01 -21.54 14.29
C ALA A 4 24.17 -22.26 12.95
N ALA A 5 24.50 -23.57 12.98
CA ALA A 5 24.59 -24.40 11.79
C ALA A 5 23.22 -24.62 11.11
N ASP A 6 22.15 -24.75 11.89
CA ASP A 6 20.79 -24.87 11.34
C ASP A 6 20.33 -23.56 10.69
N VAL A 7 20.67 -22.40 11.29
CA VAL A 7 20.40 -21.07 10.73
C VAL A 7 21.12 -20.89 9.39
N PHE A 8 22.43 -21.13 9.35
CA PHE A 8 23.18 -20.96 8.10
C PHE A 8 22.81 -21.98 7.03
N ARG A 9 22.37 -23.19 7.39
CA ARG A 9 21.87 -24.14 6.40
C ARG A 9 20.67 -23.59 5.63
N ASN A 10 19.79 -22.82 6.27
CA ASN A 10 18.68 -22.16 5.58
C ASN A 10 19.18 -21.07 4.63
N VAL A 11 20.17 -20.27 5.07
CA VAL A 11 20.83 -19.25 4.22
C VAL A 11 21.48 -19.89 2.99
N PHE A 12 22.23 -20.99 3.17
CA PHE A 12 22.88 -21.71 2.06
C PHE A 12 21.88 -22.32 1.10
N ASN A 13 20.80 -22.91 1.63
CA ASN A 13 19.74 -23.49 0.79
C ASN A 13 19.04 -22.40 -0.03
N TRP A 14 18.77 -21.24 0.55
CA TRP A 14 18.18 -20.11 -0.15
C TRP A 14 19.10 -19.57 -1.25
N ALA A 15 20.36 -19.26 -0.93
CA ALA A 15 21.33 -18.74 -1.91
C ALA A 15 21.60 -19.76 -3.04
N GLY A 16 21.73 -21.04 -2.68
CA GLY A 16 21.91 -22.14 -3.63
C GLY A 16 20.72 -22.36 -4.55
N ALA A 17 19.48 -22.25 -4.05
CA ALA A 17 18.27 -22.39 -4.86
C ALA A 17 18.09 -21.25 -5.87
N ASN A 18 18.53 -20.04 -5.51
CA ASN A 18 18.41 -18.85 -6.36
C ASN A 18 19.64 -18.59 -7.24
N ASN A 19 20.72 -19.36 -7.09
CA ASN A 19 22.00 -19.16 -7.76
C ASN A 19 22.55 -17.72 -7.58
N THR A 20 22.31 -17.14 -6.41
CA THR A 20 22.72 -15.78 -6.03
C THR A 20 23.84 -15.83 -5.00
N LYS A 21 24.70 -14.81 -5.02
CA LYS A 21 25.69 -14.54 -3.97
C LYS A 21 25.12 -13.50 -3.01
N ILE A 22 25.61 -13.49 -1.78
CA ILE A 22 25.16 -12.59 -0.72
C ILE A 22 26.08 -11.38 -0.67
N ASP A 23 25.52 -10.19 -0.92
CA ASP A 23 26.24 -8.92 -0.85
C ASP A 23 26.23 -8.32 0.56
N SER A 24 25.20 -8.61 1.37
CA SER A 24 25.19 -8.23 2.77
C SER A 24 24.41 -9.20 3.64
N LEU A 25 24.80 -9.33 4.90
CA LEU A 25 24.13 -10.14 5.92
C LEU A 25 24.02 -9.35 7.21
N SER A 26 22.80 -9.13 7.70
CA SER A 26 22.57 -8.51 9.01
C SER A 26 22.17 -9.58 10.02
N ILE A 27 22.82 -9.58 11.18
CA ILE A 27 22.57 -10.50 12.30
C ILE A 27 22.04 -9.68 13.47
N LEU A 28 20.74 -9.78 13.72
CA LEU A 28 20.12 -9.23 14.92
C LEU A 28 20.19 -10.25 16.05
N SER A 29 20.84 -9.90 17.16
CA SER A 29 21.07 -10.84 18.26
C SER A 29 21.23 -10.15 19.61
N HIS A 30 21.20 -10.92 20.70
CA HIS A 30 21.79 -10.46 21.94
C HIS A 30 23.31 -10.54 21.84
N GLY A 31 24.00 -9.52 22.34
CA GLY A 31 25.45 -9.47 22.41
C GLY A 31 25.94 -9.21 23.83
N THR A 32 27.22 -9.47 24.03
CA THR A 32 28.06 -8.95 25.11
C THR A 32 29.49 -8.80 24.57
N GLU A 33 30.38 -8.14 25.30
CA GLU A 33 31.78 -8.02 24.86
C GLU A 33 32.42 -9.34 24.39
N GLY A 34 32.89 -9.34 23.14
CA GLY A 34 33.51 -10.49 22.47
C GLY A 34 32.56 -11.66 22.15
N ALA A 35 31.24 -11.47 22.18
CA ALA A 35 30.27 -12.54 21.92
C ALA A 35 28.90 -12.06 21.38
N PHE A 36 28.28 -12.85 20.51
CA PHE A 36 26.87 -12.65 20.13
C PHE A 36 26.13 -13.97 19.99
N GLN A 37 24.81 -13.96 20.14
CA GLN A 37 23.99 -15.17 20.07
C GLN A 37 23.44 -15.40 18.67
N LEU A 38 23.69 -16.59 18.08
CA LEU A 38 23.10 -17.00 16.81
C LEU A 38 22.36 -18.33 16.98
N GLY A 39 21.03 -18.26 16.93
CA GLY A 39 20.19 -19.41 17.28
C GLY A 39 20.33 -19.75 18.77
N THR A 40 20.67 -21.00 19.10
CA THR A 40 20.98 -21.40 20.49
C THR A 40 22.42 -21.17 20.91
N ASP A 41 23.31 -20.82 19.97
CA ASP A 41 24.75 -20.87 20.18
C ASP A 41 25.29 -19.46 20.43
N TRP A 42 26.24 -19.35 21.36
CA TRP A 42 27.02 -18.13 21.55
C TRP A 42 28.24 -18.18 20.67
N ILE A 43 28.34 -17.23 19.74
CA ILE A 43 29.46 -17.05 18.85
C ILE A 43 30.52 -16.22 19.57
N THR A 44 31.63 -16.86 19.86
CA THR A 44 32.84 -16.29 20.47
C THR A 44 34.03 -16.74 19.61
N LYS A 45 35.22 -16.15 19.83
CA LYS A 45 36.44 -16.62 19.15
C LYS A 45 36.67 -18.12 19.31
N SER A 46 36.43 -18.64 20.51
CA SER A 46 36.65 -20.07 20.83
C SER A 46 35.71 -21.02 20.08
N THR A 47 34.49 -20.58 19.78
CA THR A 47 33.50 -21.37 19.04
C THR A 47 33.72 -21.23 17.53
N LEU A 48 34.21 -20.08 17.05
CA LEU A 48 34.65 -19.92 15.67
C LEU A 48 35.80 -20.87 15.32
N ASP A 49 36.77 -21.02 16.23
CA ASP A 49 37.87 -21.98 16.07
C ASP A 49 37.37 -23.44 16.01
N ALA A 50 36.25 -23.74 16.68
CA ALA A 50 35.63 -25.06 16.66
C ALA A 50 34.84 -25.31 15.38
N ASP A 51 34.22 -24.27 14.81
CA ASP A 51 33.29 -24.34 13.67
C ASP A 51 33.80 -23.61 12.42
N THR A 52 35.13 -23.56 12.23
CA THR A 52 35.80 -22.85 11.13
C THR A 52 35.23 -23.19 9.75
N GLU A 53 34.90 -24.47 9.50
CA GLU A 53 34.37 -24.93 8.21
C GLU A 53 33.01 -24.29 7.88
N LEU A 54 32.16 -24.01 8.89
CA LEU A 54 30.84 -23.42 8.71
C LEU A 54 30.94 -21.97 8.23
N TRP A 55 31.85 -21.20 8.84
CA TRP A 55 32.06 -19.79 8.50
C TRP A 55 32.81 -19.60 7.17
N GLN A 56 33.74 -20.50 6.85
CA GLN A 56 34.35 -20.56 5.50
C GLN A 56 33.32 -20.93 4.44
N GLN A 57 32.38 -21.81 4.76
CA GLN A 57 31.28 -22.13 3.87
C GLN A 57 30.38 -20.92 3.62
N LEU A 58 30.07 -20.13 4.66
CA LEU A 58 29.36 -18.85 4.52
C LEU A 58 30.11 -17.89 3.58
N GLY A 59 31.42 -17.72 3.76
CA GLY A 59 32.25 -16.93 2.84
C GLY A 59 32.20 -17.43 1.39
N GLY A 60 32.09 -18.74 1.19
CA GLY A 60 31.86 -19.34 -0.12
C GLY A 60 30.55 -18.93 -0.81
N TYR A 61 29.59 -18.33 -0.10
CA TYR A 61 28.33 -17.79 -0.63
C TYR A 61 28.29 -16.26 -0.67
N MET A 62 29.27 -15.57 -0.10
CA MET A 62 29.39 -14.10 -0.14
C MET A 62 30.02 -13.61 -1.45
N THR A 63 29.80 -12.35 -1.81
CA THR A 63 30.57 -11.64 -2.85
C THR A 63 31.91 -11.14 -2.32
N ALA A 64 32.74 -10.58 -3.19
CA ALA A 64 34.11 -10.17 -2.84
C ALA A 64 34.16 -8.91 -1.95
N ASP A 65 33.09 -8.11 -1.96
CA ASP A 65 32.95 -6.84 -1.23
C ASP A 65 31.73 -6.92 -0.28
N ALA A 66 31.46 -8.11 0.27
CA ALA A 66 30.28 -8.35 1.08
C ALA A 66 30.43 -7.79 2.50
N ASN A 67 29.32 -7.34 3.09
CA ASN A 67 29.30 -6.78 4.44
C ASN A 67 28.48 -7.65 5.41
N ILE A 68 28.96 -7.82 6.64
CA ILE A 68 28.23 -8.48 7.73
C ILE A 68 28.05 -7.49 8.89
N TYR A 69 26.80 -7.19 9.21
CA TYR A 69 26.41 -6.28 10.29
C TYR A 69 25.91 -7.08 11.48
N ILE A 70 26.58 -6.98 12.64
CA ILE A 70 26.19 -7.66 13.88
C ILE A 70 25.56 -6.64 14.81
N LEU A 71 24.25 -6.72 14.95
CA LEU A 71 23.44 -5.85 15.80
C LEU A 71 23.17 -6.62 17.10
N GLY A 72 24.20 -6.68 17.93
CA GLY A 72 24.09 -7.19 19.30
C GLY A 72 24.72 -6.20 20.26
N CYS A 73 24.17 -6.12 21.47
CA CYS A 73 24.68 -5.23 22.51
C CYS A 73 26.17 -5.49 22.74
N ASP A 74 27.02 -4.45 22.66
CA ASP A 74 28.39 -4.44 23.16
C ASP A 74 29.27 -5.56 22.57
N VAL A 75 29.02 -6.02 21.35
CA VAL A 75 29.75 -7.16 20.76
C VAL A 75 31.23 -6.84 20.52
N ALA A 76 31.53 -5.57 20.24
CA ALA A 76 32.84 -5.05 19.90
C ALA A 76 33.42 -4.12 20.98
N GLY A 77 32.96 -4.22 22.21
CA GLY A 77 33.42 -3.44 23.35
C GLY A 77 34.95 -3.41 23.57
N ASP A 78 35.37 -2.51 24.44
CA ASP A 78 36.77 -2.10 24.61
C ASP A 78 37.60 -2.98 25.59
N GLU A 79 37.06 -4.10 26.09
CA GLU A 79 37.78 -4.95 27.05
C GLU A 79 38.78 -5.93 26.40
N GLY A 80 38.84 -5.95 25.07
CA GLY A 80 39.92 -6.53 24.28
C GLY A 80 39.60 -7.86 23.60
N GLU A 81 38.35 -8.31 23.62
CA GLU A 81 37.90 -9.56 22.97
C GLU A 81 36.96 -9.29 21.78
N GLY A 82 36.32 -8.12 21.71
CA GLY A 82 35.49 -7.67 20.58
C GLY A 82 36.23 -7.60 19.24
N GLN A 83 37.28 -6.79 19.13
CA GLN A 83 38.06 -6.64 17.89
C GLN A 83 38.63 -7.98 17.36
N PRO A 84 39.25 -8.85 18.20
CA PRO A 84 39.72 -10.16 17.75
C PRO A 84 38.63 -11.11 17.25
N LEU A 85 37.36 -10.92 17.64
CA LEU A 85 36.22 -11.67 17.12
C LEU A 85 35.87 -11.21 15.70
N LEU A 86 35.75 -9.89 15.49
CA LEU A 86 35.44 -9.32 14.16
C LEU A 86 36.51 -9.67 13.13
N ASP A 87 37.79 -9.53 13.49
CA ASP A 87 38.91 -9.83 12.60
C ASP A 87 38.95 -11.32 12.19
N GLU A 88 38.60 -12.23 13.10
CA GLU A 88 38.54 -13.66 12.81
C GLU A 88 37.37 -13.98 11.87
N LEU A 89 36.18 -13.40 12.11
CA LEU A 89 35.02 -13.54 11.23
C LEU A 89 35.30 -13.02 9.82
N ALA A 90 35.93 -11.85 9.71
CA ALA A 90 36.34 -11.27 8.43
C ALA A 90 37.32 -12.20 7.69
N SER A 91 38.33 -12.74 8.40
CA SER A 91 39.28 -13.69 7.84
C SER A 91 38.64 -14.98 7.35
N LEU A 92 37.62 -15.49 8.04
CA LEU A 92 36.94 -16.73 7.69
C LEU A 92 35.92 -16.57 6.56
N THR A 93 35.21 -15.45 6.52
CA THR A 93 34.13 -15.20 5.56
C THR A 93 34.60 -14.43 4.33
N GLY A 94 35.66 -13.64 4.44
CA GLY A 94 36.09 -12.69 3.40
C GLY A 94 35.20 -11.47 3.26
N ALA A 95 34.25 -11.27 4.18
CA ALA A 95 33.39 -10.09 4.26
C ALA A 95 33.97 -9.05 5.24
N ASP A 96 33.57 -7.79 5.09
CA ASP A 96 33.81 -6.74 6.07
C ASP A 96 32.78 -6.84 7.21
N LEU A 97 33.23 -6.77 8.46
CA LEU A 97 32.39 -6.97 9.64
C LEU A 97 32.19 -5.65 10.37
N PHE A 98 30.98 -5.38 10.85
CA PHE A 98 30.63 -4.20 11.63
C PHE A 98 29.81 -4.61 12.84
N ALA A 99 30.12 -4.06 14.01
CA ALA A 99 29.43 -4.33 15.27
C ALA A 99 29.51 -3.12 16.19
N SER A 100 28.68 -3.11 17.23
CA SER A 100 28.69 -2.02 18.20
C SER A 100 29.62 -2.26 19.38
N ASP A 101 30.25 -1.19 19.86
CA ASP A 101 31.06 -1.17 21.09
C ASP A 101 30.26 -0.72 22.33
N ASP A 102 28.95 -0.52 22.19
CA ASP A 102 28.03 -0.17 23.28
C ASP A 102 26.64 -0.84 23.15
N ILE A 103 25.66 -0.39 23.93
CA ILE A 103 24.32 -0.97 23.91
C ILE A 103 23.61 -0.60 22.60
N THR A 104 23.34 -1.60 21.76
CA THR A 104 22.39 -1.51 20.64
C THR A 104 21.06 -2.17 20.99
N GLY A 105 19.93 -1.65 20.48
CA GLY A 105 18.59 -2.16 20.80
C GLY A 105 17.69 -1.17 21.55
N VAL A 106 16.76 -1.69 22.36
CA VAL A 106 15.91 -0.88 23.25
C VAL A 106 16.81 -0.21 24.30
N GLY A 107 16.80 1.13 24.35
CA GLY A 107 17.72 1.93 25.17
C GLY A 107 19.08 2.23 24.53
N GLY A 108 19.35 1.71 23.33
CA GLY A 108 20.56 1.92 22.54
C GLY A 108 20.38 2.83 21.32
N ASP A 109 21.48 3.26 20.72
CA ASP A 109 21.46 4.18 19.57
C ASP A 109 21.45 3.47 18.20
N TRP A 110 21.66 2.14 18.19
CA TRP A 110 21.70 1.29 16.99
C TRP A 110 22.82 1.66 16.01
N VAL A 111 23.86 2.31 16.50
CA VAL A 111 25.06 2.60 15.73
C VAL A 111 26.01 1.38 15.82
N LEU A 112 26.81 1.19 14.78
CA LEU A 112 27.88 0.19 14.76
C LEU A 112 29.19 0.97 14.65
N GLU A 113 29.89 1.10 15.76
CA GLU A 113 31.06 1.98 15.92
C GLU A 113 32.35 1.31 15.46
N THR A 114 32.37 -0.02 15.43
CA THR A 114 33.58 -0.82 15.25
C THR A 114 33.47 -1.71 14.01
N ALA A 115 34.58 -1.87 13.31
CA ALA A 115 34.71 -2.70 12.12
C ALA A 115 35.89 -3.68 12.22
N SER A 116 35.90 -4.71 11.38
CA SER A 116 37.08 -5.57 11.21
C SER A 116 38.27 -4.82 10.63
N ALA A 117 39.48 -5.26 10.98
CA ALA A 117 40.73 -4.65 10.54
C ALA A 117 40.85 -4.60 9.00
N GLY A 118 40.77 -3.38 8.44
CA GLY A 118 40.84 -3.10 7.00
C GLY A 118 39.59 -2.42 6.44
N SER A 119 38.48 -2.45 7.16
CA SER A 119 37.17 -1.91 6.77
C SER A 119 36.86 -0.55 7.44
N ASP A 120 37.77 -0.03 8.27
CA ASP A 120 37.63 1.22 9.05
C ASP A 120 37.31 2.46 8.20
N ASP A 121 37.71 2.48 6.93
CA ASP A 121 37.43 3.60 6.03
C ASP A 121 35.93 3.73 5.72
N GLU A 122 35.14 2.64 5.80
CA GLU A 122 33.69 2.67 5.61
C GLU A 122 32.96 3.34 6.76
N LEU A 123 33.37 3.13 8.01
CA LEU A 123 32.84 3.83 9.19
C LEU A 123 32.96 5.35 9.03
N SER A 124 34.10 5.82 8.50
CA SER A 124 34.35 7.25 8.28
C SER A 124 33.45 7.88 7.21
N SER A 125 32.91 7.06 6.30
CA SER A 125 31.98 7.46 5.25
C SER A 125 30.51 7.32 5.67
N GLY A 126 30.25 6.74 6.84
CA GLY A 126 28.95 6.35 7.34
C GLY A 126 28.55 4.97 6.80
N ILE A 127 28.19 4.05 7.70
CA ILE A 127 27.66 2.74 7.32
C ILE A 127 26.26 2.92 6.74
N VAL A 128 26.04 2.42 5.53
CA VAL A 128 24.70 2.26 4.97
C VAL A 128 24.19 0.88 5.37
N LEU A 129 23.31 0.83 6.39
CA LEU A 129 22.67 -0.43 6.78
C LEU A 129 21.61 -0.82 5.74
N PRO A 130 21.46 -2.12 5.43
CA PRO A 130 20.52 -2.59 4.41
C PRO A 130 19.05 -2.56 4.85
N PHE A 131 18.74 -1.99 6.02
CA PHE A 131 17.39 -1.83 6.56
C PHE A 131 17.30 -0.55 7.41
N ASP A 132 16.10 0.03 7.48
CA ASP A 132 15.84 1.24 8.26
C ASP A 132 15.71 0.91 9.75
N MET A 133 16.71 1.29 10.55
CA MET A 133 16.74 1.09 12.00
C MET A 133 15.58 1.77 12.74
N GLN A 134 15.04 2.86 12.20
CA GLN A 134 13.89 3.55 12.81
C GLN A 134 12.61 2.72 12.69
N SER A 135 12.44 1.96 11.60
CA SER A 135 11.30 1.06 11.41
C SER A 135 11.31 -0.12 12.39
N LEU A 136 12.48 -0.61 12.80
CA LEU A 136 12.61 -1.70 13.77
C LEU A 136 12.28 -1.25 15.21
N LYS A 137 12.61 0.01 15.56
CA LYS A 137 12.17 0.65 16.81
C LYS A 137 10.65 0.84 16.87
N ALA A 138 10.02 1.05 15.72
CA ALA A 138 8.60 1.35 15.57
C ALA A 138 7.73 0.13 15.21
N THR A 139 8.18 -1.09 15.54
CA THR A 139 7.33 -2.27 15.35
C THR A 139 6.23 -2.27 16.41
N ASP A 140 5.19 -1.46 16.18
CA ASP A 140 3.95 -1.43 16.94
C ASP A 140 3.31 -2.82 16.87
N VAL A 141 3.43 -3.56 17.96
CA VAL A 141 2.61 -4.75 18.19
C VAL A 141 1.19 -4.24 18.36
N SER A 142 0.24 -4.75 17.56
CA SER A 142 -1.19 -4.46 17.73
C SER A 142 -1.58 -4.60 19.21
N LEU A 143 -1.93 -3.49 19.86
CA LEU A 143 -2.15 -3.44 21.31
C LEU A 143 -3.50 -4.06 21.64
N ALA A 144 -3.48 -5.27 22.19
CA ALA A 144 -4.69 -6.01 22.55
C ALA A 144 -5.55 -5.24 23.56
N TRP A 145 -6.88 -5.36 23.43
CA TRP A 145 -7.86 -4.75 24.33
C TRP A 145 -8.03 -5.60 25.60
N PHE A 146 -8.17 -4.97 26.77
CA PHE A 146 -8.24 -5.67 28.07
C PHE A 146 -9.38 -6.70 28.13
N ASP A 147 -10.59 -6.22 27.84
CA ASP A 147 -11.81 -7.02 27.73
C ASP A 147 -12.85 -6.20 26.97
N VAL A 148 -13.56 -6.83 26.02
CA VAL A 148 -14.50 -6.16 25.11
C VAL A 148 -15.64 -5.43 25.83
N ASN A 149 -15.94 -5.78 27.08
CA ASN A 149 -16.98 -5.11 27.85
C ASN A 149 -16.53 -3.73 28.38
N TRP A 150 -15.24 -3.42 28.33
CA TRP A 150 -14.72 -2.07 28.60
C TRP A 150 -14.76 -1.26 27.32
N GLY A 151 -15.75 -0.37 27.23
CA GLY A 151 -16.04 0.40 26.01
C GLY A 151 -15.05 1.51 25.69
N TYR A 152 -14.12 1.84 26.60
CA TYR A 152 -13.21 2.96 26.41
C TYR A 152 -11.84 2.70 27.05
N ARG A 153 -10.77 3.24 26.45
CA ARG A 153 -9.44 3.32 27.07
C ARG A 153 -8.74 4.65 26.76
N GLN A 154 -7.83 5.06 27.64
CA GLN A 154 -6.86 6.12 27.42
C GLN A 154 -5.46 5.61 27.73
N GLN A 155 -4.49 5.93 26.89
CA GLN A 155 -3.07 5.71 27.21
C GLN A 155 -2.65 6.68 28.30
N VAL A 156 -1.87 6.20 29.26
CA VAL A 156 -1.21 7.01 30.28
C VAL A 156 0.30 6.77 30.14
N THR A 157 1.05 7.85 29.98
CA THR A 157 2.50 7.80 29.85
C THR A 157 3.13 8.50 31.05
N ILE A 158 3.98 7.77 31.76
CA ILE A 158 4.80 8.31 32.86
C ILE A 158 6.15 8.72 32.26
N ASP A 159 6.47 10.00 32.35
CA ASP A 159 7.72 10.59 31.83
C ASP A 159 8.92 10.07 32.63
N GLN A 160 9.85 9.39 31.95
CA GLN A 160 11.05 8.85 32.59
C GLN A 160 11.97 9.92 33.18
N SER A 161 11.96 11.14 32.64
CA SER A 161 12.78 12.24 33.14
C SER A 161 12.37 12.68 34.55
N MET A 162 11.19 12.26 34.98
CA MET A 162 10.66 12.50 36.30
C MET A 162 11.00 11.33 37.25
N VAL A 163 11.49 10.20 36.77
CA VAL A 163 12.02 9.12 37.63
C VAL A 163 13.44 9.47 38.04
N SER A 164 13.66 9.66 39.35
CA SER A 164 14.96 10.09 39.86
C SER A 164 15.95 8.94 39.90
N GLY A 165 17.21 9.21 39.53
CA GLY A 165 18.29 8.24 39.56
C GLY A 165 18.61 7.66 38.19
N SER A 166 19.27 6.50 38.17
CA SER A 166 19.65 5.80 36.93
C SER A 166 19.23 4.33 36.91
N ASN A 167 18.45 3.89 37.91
CA ASN A 167 18.01 2.51 38.04
C ASN A 167 16.49 2.50 38.14
N ASP A 168 15.88 1.48 37.53
CA ASP A 168 14.44 1.27 37.60
C ASP A 168 13.99 0.99 39.04
N LEU A 169 12.77 1.44 39.37
CA LEU A 169 12.15 1.21 40.66
C LEU A 169 11.16 0.04 40.54
N SER A 170 11.23 -0.92 41.45
CA SER A 170 10.35 -2.11 41.42
C SER A 170 9.16 -1.97 42.38
N ASN A 171 7.98 -2.37 41.92
CA ASN A 171 6.70 -2.31 42.64
C ASN A 171 6.41 -0.92 43.23
N PHE A 172 6.55 0.11 42.40
CA PHE A 172 6.38 1.50 42.81
C PHE A 172 4.93 1.94 42.62
N ALA A 173 4.28 2.46 43.66
CA ALA A 173 2.92 2.99 43.58
C ALA A 173 2.95 4.43 43.03
N VAL A 174 2.47 4.61 41.80
CA VAL A 174 2.38 5.90 41.12
C VAL A 174 1.02 6.53 41.40
N LEU A 175 1.04 7.80 41.81
CA LEU A 175 -0.17 8.64 41.88
C LEU A 175 -0.57 9.09 40.48
N VAL A 176 -1.79 8.77 40.10
CA VAL A 176 -2.46 9.21 38.87
C VAL A 176 -3.62 10.13 39.25
N THR A 177 -3.52 11.39 38.83
CA THR A 177 -4.59 12.38 39.00
C THR A 177 -5.00 12.94 37.65
N LEU A 178 -6.29 12.90 37.33
CA LEU A 178 -6.82 13.59 36.16
C LEU A 178 -8.26 14.05 36.36
N THR A 179 -8.67 15.02 35.56
CA THR A 179 -10.08 15.42 35.41
C THR A 179 -10.40 15.44 33.93
N ASP A 180 -11.20 14.47 33.50
CA ASP A 180 -11.63 14.35 32.11
C ASP A 180 -13.17 14.29 32.03
N ALA A 181 -13.75 14.93 31.03
CA ALA A 181 -15.18 14.84 30.80
C ALA A 181 -15.63 13.42 30.47
N SER A 182 -14.80 12.62 29.78
CA SER A 182 -15.08 11.21 29.49
C SER A 182 -15.16 10.38 30.78
N LEU A 183 -14.39 10.74 31.80
CA LEU A 183 -14.42 10.04 33.09
C LEU A 183 -15.65 10.36 33.95
N LYS A 184 -16.57 11.22 33.52
CA LYS A 184 -17.87 11.34 34.22
C LYS A 184 -18.65 10.03 34.08
N SER A 185 -19.55 9.76 35.02
CA SER A 185 -20.42 8.61 34.85
C SER A 185 -21.39 8.82 33.69
N THR A 186 -21.87 7.73 33.10
CA THR A 186 -22.91 7.74 32.06
C THR A 186 -24.12 8.60 32.42
N SER A 187 -24.56 8.57 33.69
CA SER A 187 -25.66 9.42 34.17
C SER A 187 -25.37 10.93 34.19
N ASN A 188 -24.09 11.32 34.13
CA ASN A 188 -23.62 12.70 34.10
C ASN A 188 -23.01 13.09 32.74
N GLY A 189 -23.24 12.29 31.69
CA GLY A 189 -22.82 12.57 30.33
C GLY A 189 -21.34 12.29 30.05
N GLY A 190 -20.71 11.38 30.79
CA GLY A 190 -19.44 10.75 30.42
C GLY A 190 -19.61 9.26 30.14
N ASN A 191 -18.51 8.52 30.23
CA ASN A 191 -18.37 7.17 29.71
C ASN A 191 -18.13 6.12 30.81
N VAL A 192 -17.87 6.51 32.06
CA VAL A 192 -17.70 5.56 33.18
C VAL A 192 -19.05 4.91 33.52
N GLY A 193 -19.09 3.59 33.50
CA GLY A 193 -20.31 2.81 33.65
C GLY A 193 -20.91 2.89 35.05
N GLN A 194 -20.07 3.00 36.10
CA GLN A 194 -20.49 3.00 37.49
C GLN A 194 -20.21 4.33 38.20
N THR A 195 -21.16 4.82 39.00
CA THR A 195 -21.04 6.12 39.69
C THR A 195 -20.01 6.14 40.82
N ASP A 196 -19.52 4.98 41.25
CA ASP A 196 -18.44 4.82 42.22
C ASP A 196 -17.09 4.55 41.55
N GLY A 197 -17.02 4.47 40.21
CA GLY A 197 -15.80 4.18 39.48
C GLY A 197 -15.38 2.71 39.52
N GLY A 198 -16.25 1.80 39.99
CA GLY A 198 -15.92 0.38 40.16
C GLY A 198 -15.56 -0.36 38.85
N ASP A 199 -15.82 0.24 37.69
CA ASP A 199 -15.42 -0.25 36.37
C ASP A 199 -14.16 0.41 35.80
N ILE A 200 -13.41 1.19 36.59
CA ILE A 200 -12.12 1.71 36.19
C ILE A 200 -11.06 0.63 36.41
N VAL A 201 -10.21 0.36 35.41
CA VAL A 201 -9.11 -0.59 35.53
C VAL A 201 -7.87 -0.11 34.80
N PHE A 202 -6.70 -0.43 35.34
CA PHE A 202 -5.42 -0.12 34.72
C PHE A 202 -4.77 -1.40 34.20
N THR A 203 -4.11 -1.33 33.04
CA THR A 203 -3.26 -2.41 32.53
C THR A 203 -1.87 -1.91 32.20
N SER A 204 -0.90 -2.82 32.12
CA SER A 204 0.42 -2.53 31.55
C SER A 204 0.31 -2.10 30.07
N ALA A 205 1.44 -1.69 29.48
CA ALA A 205 1.56 -1.34 28.07
C ALA A 205 1.06 -2.42 27.09
N ASP A 206 0.95 -3.69 27.50
CA ASP A 206 0.41 -4.75 26.63
C ASP A 206 -1.12 -4.68 26.43
N GLY A 207 -1.79 -3.79 27.17
CA GLY A 207 -3.24 -3.57 27.09
C GLY A 207 -4.11 -4.63 27.77
N THR A 208 -3.52 -5.67 28.37
CA THR A 208 -4.25 -6.85 28.89
C THR A 208 -3.86 -7.25 30.32
N THR A 209 -2.62 -6.97 30.76
CA THR A 209 -2.13 -7.31 32.09
C THR A 209 -2.64 -6.26 33.09
N GLN A 210 -3.68 -6.60 33.84
CA GLN A 210 -4.23 -5.75 34.90
C GLN A 210 -3.18 -5.41 35.96
N LEU A 211 -3.12 -4.13 36.33
CA LEU A 211 -2.31 -3.59 37.41
C LEU A 211 -3.16 -3.38 38.66
N ASP A 212 -2.57 -3.67 39.81
CA ASP A 212 -3.21 -3.40 41.09
C ASP A 212 -3.32 -1.89 41.29
N HIS A 213 -4.50 -1.41 41.71
CA HIS A 213 -4.73 0.01 41.91
C HIS A 213 -5.73 0.26 43.04
N GLN A 214 -5.66 1.45 43.63
CA GLN A 214 -6.51 1.94 44.71
C GLN A 214 -7.08 3.31 44.33
N ILE A 215 -8.40 3.40 44.16
CA ILE A 215 -9.06 4.70 43.95
C ILE A 215 -9.26 5.36 45.30
N GLU A 216 -8.57 6.48 45.50
CA GLU A 216 -8.70 7.29 46.70
C GLU A 216 -9.93 8.20 46.59
N SER A 217 -10.16 8.79 45.42
CA SER A 217 -11.41 9.49 45.14
C SER A 217 -11.79 9.46 43.67
N TYR A 218 -13.10 9.38 43.43
CA TYR A 218 -13.69 9.51 42.11
C TYR A 218 -14.97 10.36 42.18
N ASN A 219 -15.06 11.38 41.34
CA ASN A 219 -16.21 12.26 41.25
C ASN A 219 -16.96 12.04 39.94
N ALA A 220 -18.03 11.25 40.00
CA ALA A 220 -18.88 10.91 38.86
C ALA A 220 -19.48 12.11 38.10
N ALA A 221 -19.57 13.30 38.71
CA ALA A 221 -20.14 14.48 38.07
C ALA A 221 -19.10 15.34 37.33
N THR A 222 -17.86 15.36 37.81
CA THR A 222 -16.77 16.14 37.20
C THR A 222 -15.84 15.30 36.36
N GLY A 223 -15.75 13.99 36.62
CA GLY A 223 -14.78 13.07 36.03
C GLY A 223 -13.38 13.20 36.64
N GLU A 224 -13.31 13.75 37.85
CA GLU A 224 -12.07 13.83 38.64
C GLU A 224 -11.76 12.46 39.25
N LEU A 225 -10.53 11.99 39.05
CA LEU A 225 -10.00 10.72 39.53
C LEU A 225 -8.66 10.93 40.24
N VAL A 226 -8.54 10.42 41.47
CA VAL A 226 -7.31 10.32 42.25
C VAL A 226 -7.11 8.85 42.59
N VAL A 227 -6.08 8.24 42.00
CA VAL A 227 -5.85 6.78 42.08
C VAL A 227 -4.37 6.47 42.18
N TRP A 228 -4.03 5.46 42.99
CA TRP A 228 -2.71 4.88 43.10
C TRP A 228 -2.63 3.63 42.24
N VAL A 229 -1.60 3.48 41.42
CA VAL A 229 -1.39 2.32 40.54
C VAL A 229 -0.03 1.70 40.83
N GLU A 230 0.01 0.41 41.11
CA GLU A 230 1.26 -0.34 41.28
C GLU A 230 1.91 -0.57 39.92
N ILE A 231 3.15 -0.09 39.80
CA ILE A 231 3.98 -0.27 38.61
C ILE A 231 5.09 -1.28 38.95
N PRO A 232 5.03 -2.52 38.41
CA PRO A 232 6.00 -3.56 38.72
C PRO A 232 7.45 -3.16 38.46
N THR A 233 7.67 -2.40 37.37
CA THR A 233 8.95 -1.80 37.02
C THR A 233 8.71 -0.41 36.45
N LEU A 234 9.06 0.63 37.20
CA LEU A 234 9.04 2.02 36.77
C LEU A 234 10.43 2.39 36.23
N SER A 235 10.50 2.64 34.91
CA SER A 235 11.78 2.81 34.22
C SER A 235 12.40 4.19 34.44
N ALA A 236 13.71 4.22 34.69
CA ALA A 236 14.50 5.45 34.79
C ALA A 236 15.15 5.89 33.46
N THR A 237 14.90 5.15 32.37
CA THR A 237 15.59 5.34 31.08
C THR A 237 14.66 5.38 29.87
N ALA A 238 13.39 5.03 30.05
CA ALA A 238 12.36 5.04 29.01
C ALA A 238 11.01 5.34 29.63
N ASP A 239 10.15 6.06 28.91
CA ASP A 239 8.81 6.37 29.39
C ASP A 239 8.06 5.07 29.71
N THR A 240 7.29 5.08 30.81
CA THR A 240 6.51 3.92 31.22
C THR A 240 5.07 4.11 30.75
N GLU A 241 4.59 3.19 29.91
CA GLU A 241 3.25 3.24 29.33
C GLU A 241 2.30 2.26 30.02
N LEU A 242 1.05 2.69 30.18
CA LEU A 242 -0.05 1.90 30.73
C LEU A 242 -1.38 2.38 30.14
N PHE A 243 -2.44 1.59 30.32
CA PHE A 243 -3.79 1.96 29.84
C PHE A 243 -4.77 2.09 30.99
N LEU A 244 -5.58 3.13 30.94
CA LEU A 244 -6.75 3.37 31.77
C LEU A 244 -7.99 2.95 30.98
N TYR A 245 -8.70 1.92 31.43
CA TYR A 245 -9.94 1.42 30.83
C TYR A 245 -11.16 1.78 31.69
N TYR A 246 -12.30 2.06 31.03
CA TYR A 246 -13.59 2.30 31.68
C TYR A 246 -14.77 1.98 30.75
N GLY A 247 -16.01 2.10 31.26
CA GLY A 247 -17.24 1.93 30.46
C GLY A 247 -17.92 0.58 30.60
N ASN A 248 -17.52 -0.24 31.56
CA ASN A 248 -18.17 -1.51 31.85
C ASN A 248 -19.13 -1.40 33.04
N ALA A 249 -20.36 -0.93 32.79
CA ALA A 249 -21.39 -0.79 33.83
C ALA A 249 -21.75 -2.11 34.55
N GLY A 250 -21.40 -3.27 33.97
CA GLY A 250 -21.62 -4.60 34.55
C GLY A 250 -20.42 -5.17 35.32
N ALA A 251 -19.29 -4.47 35.37
CA ALA A 251 -18.08 -4.96 36.03
C ALA A 251 -18.29 -5.18 37.53
N VAL A 252 -17.64 -6.19 38.08
CA VAL A 252 -17.38 -6.21 39.53
C VAL A 252 -16.34 -5.14 39.84
N ASN A 253 -16.31 -4.67 41.08
CA ASN A 253 -15.28 -3.74 41.53
C ASN A 253 -13.86 -4.24 41.21
N GLN A 254 -13.04 -3.38 40.59
CA GLN A 254 -11.73 -3.72 40.04
C GLN A 254 -10.53 -3.33 40.92
N TRP A 255 -10.71 -2.46 41.92
CA TRP A 255 -9.58 -2.01 42.75
C TRP A 255 -9.10 -3.09 43.73
N ASN A 256 -7.80 -3.06 44.02
CA ASN A 256 -7.09 -3.95 44.95
C ASN A 256 -6.13 -3.14 45.84
N ASP A 257 -6.70 -2.49 46.85
CA ASP A 257 -5.99 -1.58 47.76
C ASP A 257 -4.73 -2.24 48.35
N ALA A 258 -4.89 -3.44 48.92
CA ALA A 258 -3.79 -4.15 49.56
C ALA A 258 -2.70 -4.63 48.58
N GLY A 259 -3.02 -4.84 47.30
CA GLY A 259 -2.06 -5.19 46.25
C GLY A 259 -1.33 -3.99 45.65
N THR A 260 -1.92 -2.79 45.77
CA THR A 260 -1.36 -1.54 45.24
C THR A 260 -0.06 -1.15 45.93
N TRP A 261 0.08 -1.53 47.19
CA TRP A 261 1.25 -1.23 48.02
C TRP A 261 2.16 -2.45 48.11
N ASP A 262 3.46 -2.27 47.83
CA ASP A 262 4.39 -3.39 47.98
C ASP A 262 4.40 -3.93 49.42
N ALA A 263 4.66 -5.24 49.54
CA ALA A 263 4.50 -5.98 50.79
C ALA A 263 5.36 -5.49 51.97
N SER A 264 6.29 -4.54 51.77
CA SER A 264 7.05 -3.95 52.85
C SER A 264 6.34 -2.81 53.59
N TYR A 265 5.29 -2.21 53.02
CA TYR A 265 4.46 -1.23 53.73
C TYR A 265 3.72 -1.90 54.90
N ALA A 266 3.97 -1.40 56.10
CA ALA A 266 3.28 -1.77 57.35
C ALA A 266 2.01 -0.93 57.58
N GLY A 267 1.94 0.24 56.95
CA GLY A 267 0.73 1.05 56.93
C GLY A 267 0.83 2.19 55.93
N VAL A 268 -0.30 2.46 55.27
CA VAL A 268 -0.50 3.63 54.40
C VAL A 268 -1.85 4.22 54.76
N TRP A 269 -1.86 5.50 55.17
CA TRP A 269 -3.05 6.21 55.61
C TRP A 269 -3.20 7.49 54.80
N HIS A 270 -4.21 7.51 53.92
CA HIS A 270 -4.58 8.68 53.10
C HIS A 270 -5.22 9.80 53.93
N LEU A 271 -5.88 9.46 55.05
CA LEU A 271 -6.64 10.39 55.90
C LEU A 271 -7.93 10.89 55.20
N GLY A 272 -8.61 11.92 55.73
CA GLY A 272 -9.72 12.55 55.00
C GLY A 272 -11.10 11.85 55.06
N ALA A 273 -11.27 10.79 55.87
CA ALA A 273 -12.54 10.39 56.55
C ALA A 273 -12.61 8.89 56.94
N ASP A 274 -11.87 8.01 56.26
CA ASP A 274 -11.93 6.56 56.52
C ASP A 274 -10.92 6.09 57.56
N TYR A 275 -9.79 6.79 57.70
CA TYR A 275 -8.66 6.48 58.59
C TYR A 275 -8.15 5.04 58.40
N GLN A 276 -8.46 4.39 57.28
CA GLN A 276 -8.12 2.99 57.06
C GLN A 276 -6.65 2.85 56.68
N ASP A 277 -6.06 1.72 57.05
CA ASP A 277 -4.78 1.31 56.51
C ASP A 277 -5.01 0.62 55.16
N SER A 278 -4.49 1.21 54.08
CA SER A 278 -4.62 0.68 52.72
C SER A 278 -3.83 -0.62 52.49
N THR A 279 -2.96 -1.01 53.42
CA THR A 279 -2.21 -2.26 53.34
C THR A 279 -2.98 -3.46 53.90
N SER A 280 -2.49 -4.66 53.62
CA SER A 280 -3.07 -5.89 54.20
C SER A 280 -2.97 -6.02 55.73
N ASN A 281 -2.27 -5.09 56.41
CA ASN A 281 -2.02 -5.16 57.86
C ASN A 281 -3.21 -4.68 58.71
N ASN A 282 -4.13 -3.89 58.14
CA ASN A 282 -5.30 -3.32 58.84
C ASN A 282 -4.92 -2.54 60.10
N ASN A 283 -3.83 -1.78 60.06
CA ASN A 283 -3.41 -0.90 61.15
C ASN A 283 -4.24 0.40 61.19
N ASP A 284 -5.57 0.28 61.10
CA ASP A 284 -6.51 1.41 60.97
C ASP A 284 -6.32 2.47 62.07
N GLY A 285 -6.41 3.73 61.67
CA GLY A 285 -6.38 4.89 62.52
C GLY A 285 -7.68 5.10 63.29
N THR A 286 -7.55 5.60 64.51
CA THR A 286 -8.66 6.07 65.35
C THR A 286 -8.53 7.58 65.54
N ASN A 287 -9.42 8.34 64.90
CA ASN A 287 -9.48 9.79 65.03
C ASN A 287 -9.94 10.22 66.44
N SER A 288 -9.18 11.15 67.05
CA SER A 288 -9.47 11.82 68.31
C SER A 288 -9.64 13.34 68.16
N GLY A 289 -10.53 13.77 67.26
CA GLY A 289 -11.00 15.15 67.16
C GLY A 289 -10.43 15.97 66.01
N THR A 290 -9.60 15.38 65.14
CA THR A 290 -9.22 16.01 63.85
C THR A 290 -10.44 16.20 62.98
N THR A 291 -10.36 17.15 62.06
CA THR A 291 -11.41 17.41 61.07
C THR A 291 -10.87 17.18 59.67
N ASN A 292 -11.61 16.41 58.88
CA ASN A 292 -11.36 16.23 57.45
C ASN A 292 -11.27 17.60 56.76
N ASP A 293 -10.20 17.79 55.99
CA ASP A 293 -9.97 18.94 55.15
C ASP A 293 -9.89 18.52 53.67
N PRO A 294 -10.82 18.97 52.80
CA PRO A 294 -10.79 18.66 51.38
C PRO A 294 -9.65 19.35 50.61
N THR A 295 -8.83 20.19 51.26
CA THR A 295 -7.62 20.79 50.66
C THR A 295 -6.34 20.06 51.07
N GLY A 296 -6.40 18.73 51.20
CA GLY A 296 -5.24 17.85 51.34
C GLY A 296 -4.22 18.06 50.21
N GLN A 297 -3.00 17.59 50.40
CA GLN A 297 -2.01 17.56 49.32
C GLN A 297 -2.42 16.54 48.25
N ILE A 298 -2.93 15.39 48.67
CA ILE A 298 -3.47 14.34 47.81
C ILE A 298 -4.85 14.00 48.37
N GLY A 299 -5.88 14.12 47.54
CA GLY A 299 -7.24 13.95 48.00
C GLY A 299 -7.58 14.86 49.19
N ALA A 300 -8.03 14.27 50.30
CA ALA A 300 -8.43 14.98 51.50
C ALA A 300 -7.54 14.59 52.68
N GLY A 301 -7.03 15.59 53.42
CA GLY A 301 -6.21 15.40 54.61
C GLY A 301 -7.00 15.62 55.90
N ASP A 302 -6.28 15.76 57.03
CA ASP A 302 -6.88 16.09 58.33
C ASP A 302 -6.21 17.30 58.99
N ASP A 303 -7.04 18.16 59.60
CA ASP A 303 -6.63 19.36 60.35
C ASP A 303 -6.54 19.08 61.87
N PHE A 304 -5.44 19.55 62.47
CA PHE A 304 -5.06 19.37 63.87
C PHE A 304 -4.95 20.73 64.57
N ASN A 305 -5.54 20.84 65.76
CA ASN A 305 -5.79 22.13 66.43
C ASN A 305 -4.70 22.60 67.42
N GLY A 306 -3.53 21.97 67.44
CA GLY A 306 -2.42 22.34 68.32
C GLY A 306 -2.60 22.06 69.81
N THR A 307 -3.75 21.51 70.25
CA THR A 307 -4.06 21.40 71.69
C THR A 307 -4.61 20.07 72.16
N SER A 308 -5.30 19.31 71.30
CA SER A 308 -5.94 18.05 71.70
C SER A 308 -6.12 17.02 70.59
N ASN A 309 -6.04 17.43 69.33
CA ASN A 309 -6.38 16.59 68.19
C ASN A 309 -5.24 15.63 67.87
N TYR A 310 -5.60 14.39 67.56
CA TYR A 310 -4.64 13.39 67.07
C TYR A 310 -5.34 12.21 66.41
N ILE A 311 -4.56 11.38 65.73
CA ILE A 311 -4.97 10.06 65.24
C ILE A 311 -4.03 9.03 65.86
N SER A 312 -4.56 7.90 66.33
CA SER A 312 -3.75 6.79 66.84
C SER A 312 -4.00 5.54 66.02
N THR A 313 -2.95 4.84 65.61
CA THR A 313 -3.05 3.57 64.88
C THR A 313 -2.84 2.39 65.83
N THR A 314 -2.86 1.17 65.29
CA THR A 314 -2.41 -0.05 65.99
C THR A 314 -1.01 -0.51 65.57
N SER A 315 -0.34 0.27 64.71
CA SER A 315 0.98 -0.07 64.19
C SER A 315 2.04 0.06 65.29
N ASN A 316 2.86 -0.97 65.45
CA ASN A 316 4.07 -1.00 66.30
C ASN A 316 5.32 -1.38 65.49
N GLU A 317 5.28 -1.22 64.17
CA GLU A 317 6.32 -1.67 63.27
C GLU A 317 7.57 -0.81 63.39
N ALA A 318 7.45 0.50 63.68
CA ALA A 318 8.61 1.33 63.99
C ALA A 318 9.29 0.94 65.31
N LYS A 319 8.61 0.25 66.23
CA LYS A 319 9.22 -0.38 67.41
C LYS A 319 10.00 -1.67 67.10
N THR A 320 9.49 -2.48 66.18
CA THR A 320 9.93 -3.87 66.00
C THR A 320 10.84 -4.09 64.79
N ALA A 321 10.71 -3.28 63.74
CA ALA A 321 11.42 -3.44 62.48
C ALA A 321 12.92 -3.14 62.63
N ASN A 322 13.77 -3.93 61.96
CA ASN A 322 15.22 -3.70 61.97
C ASN A 322 15.63 -2.46 61.17
N SER A 323 14.88 -2.16 60.12
CA SER A 323 14.97 -0.95 59.33
C SER A 323 13.55 -0.51 58.99
N PHE A 324 13.33 0.77 58.75
CA PHE A 324 12.05 1.27 58.29
C PHE A 324 12.20 2.61 57.58
N THR A 325 11.21 2.97 56.78
CA THR A 325 11.05 4.29 56.18
C THR A 325 9.70 4.83 56.58
N ILE A 326 9.64 6.06 57.10
CA ILE A 326 8.39 6.71 57.51
C ILE A 326 8.28 8.08 56.86
N SER A 327 7.11 8.41 56.30
CA SER A 327 6.86 9.69 55.64
C SER A 327 5.48 10.26 55.95
N THR A 328 5.33 11.57 55.79
CA THR A 328 4.05 12.28 55.82
C THR A 328 4.18 13.61 55.10
N TRP A 329 3.10 14.07 54.48
CA TRP A 329 2.92 15.46 54.08
C TRP A 329 2.38 16.29 55.24
N PHE A 330 2.87 17.51 55.40
CA PHE A 330 2.42 18.43 56.44
C PHE A 330 2.32 19.87 55.92
N ASN A 331 1.37 20.62 56.46
CA ASN A 331 1.24 22.07 56.28
C ASN A 331 0.97 22.69 57.66
N ALA A 332 1.93 23.42 58.21
CA ALA A 332 1.89 23.87 59.60
C ALA A 332 1.22 25.24 59.77
N ASP A 333 0.27 25.36 60.70
CA ASP A 333 -0.32 26.65 61.08
C ASP A 333 0.55 27.42 62.07
N ALA A 334 1.33 26.70 62.88
CA ALA A 334 2.24 27.28 63.88
C ALA A 334 3.55 26.48 64.01
N THR A 335 4.65 27.22 64.21
CA THR A 335 5.99 26.69 64.57
C THR A 335 6.41 27.13 65.98
N ASP A 336 5.51 27.75 66.75
CA ASP A 336 5.83 28.51 67.97
C ASP A 336 6.29 27.65 69.16
N TYR A 337 6.21 26.33 69.02
CA TYR A 337 6.81 25.36 69.93
C TYR A 337 7.20 24.07 69.19
N ALA A 338 7.75 23.07 69.90
CA ALA A 338 7.98 21.76 69.32
C ALA A 338 6.63 21.02 69.17
N HIS A 339 6.19 20.81 67.92
CA HIS A 339 4.97 20.12 67.52
C HIS A 339 5.33 18.78 66.89
N HIS A 340 4.70 17.69 67.34
CA HIS A 340 4.99 16.34 66.82
C HIS A 340 4.07 15.97 65.66
N LEU A 341 4.64 15.76 64.48
CA LEU A 341 3.91 15.25 63.31
C LEU A 341 3.60 13.76 63.52
N LEU A 342 4.63 12.97 63.79
CA LEU A 342 4.56 11.53 64.04
C LEU A 342 5.29 11.21 65.35
N TRP A 343 4.73 10.32 66.18
CA TRP A 343 5.31 9.94 67.46
C TRP A 343 4.99 8.49 67.84
N GLU A 344 5.97 7.79 68.39
CA GLU A 344 5.79 6.48 69.05
C GLU A 344 6.79 6.35 70.20
N GLY A 345 6.41 5.80 71.34
CA GLY A 345 7.34 5.68 72.46
C GLY A 345 6.73 5.14 73.73
N THR A 346 7.16 5.69 74.86
CA THR A 346 6.52 5.43 76.15
C THR A 346 5.39 6.43 76.40
N ALA A 347 4.28 5.97 76.99
CA ALA A 347 3.11 6.80 77.31
C ALA A 347 3.40 7.99 78.27
N THR A 348 4.57 8.04 78.89
CA THR A 348 5.03 9.15 79.74
C THR A 348 6.07 10.03 79.07
N GLY A 349 6.45 9.74 77.82
CA GLY A 349 7.46 10.48 77.06
C GLY A 349 7.10 11.95 76.90
N ASN A 350 8.12 12.77 76.70
CA ASN A 350 7.95 14.22 76.66
C ASN A 350 8.37 14.90 75.37
N GLY A 351 8.75 14.13 74.36
CA GLY A 351 9.18 14.65 73.08
C GLY A 351 10.60 15.23 73.09
N TRP A 352 11.39 14.99 74.14
CA TRP A 352 12.83 15.26 74.24
C TRP A 352 13.50 14.29 75.23
N GLY A 353 13.39 12.99 74.95
CA GLY A 353 14.30 11.95 75.44
C GLY A 353 14.43 11.75 76.95
N SER A 354 13.78 12.51 77.83
CA SER A 354 14.13 12.52 79.26
C SER A 354 12.93 12.53 80.19
N PRO A 355 12.72 11.50 81.04
CA PRO A 355 13.46 10.23 81.19
C PRO A 355 12.90 9.05 80.36
N GLU A 356 12.51 9.27 79.11
CA GLU A 356 11.71 8.32 78.33
C GLU A 356 12.24 8.03 76.92
N ALA A 357 12.17 6.75 76.51
CA ALA A 357 12.53 6.30 75.16
C ALA A 357 11.39 6.54 74.16
N GLU A 358 11.69 7.16 73.02
CA GLU A 358 10.68 7.52 72.00
C GLU A 358 11.30 7.71 70.61
N MET A 359 10.43 7.83 69.61
CA MET A 359 10.71 8.35 68.27
C MET A 359 9.74 9.46 67.96
N HIS A 360 10.23 10.50 67.29
CA HIS A 360 9.36 11.51 66.72
C HIS A 360 9.93 12.21 65.51
N ILE A 361 9.03 12.65 64.64
CA ILE A 361 9.26 13.72 63.69
C ILE A 361 8.55 14.97 64.21
N SER A 362 9.29 16.06 64.34
CA SER A 362 8.78 17.31 64.91
C SER A 362 9.08 18.50 64.03
N LEU A 363 8.21 19.49 64.12
CA LEU A 363 8.49 20.85 63.66
C LEU A 363 8.56 21.79 64.87
N GLY A 364 9.28 22.89 64.79
CA GLY A 364 9.17 23.91 65.82
C GLY A 364 10.30 24.91 65.87
N THR A 365 10.32 25.70 66.94
CA THR A 365 11.33 26.74 67.20
C THR A 365 12.25 26.35 68.36
N ASN A 366 13.55 26.62 68.21
CA ASN A 366 14.52 26.34 69.27
C ASN A 366 14.42 27.37 70.41
N ASN A 367 14.05 26.91 71.60
CA ASN A 367 13.92 27.76 72.79
C ASN A 367 15.23 27.97 73.57
N ASP A 368 16.36 27.49 73.05
CA ASP A 368 17.68 27.48 73.72
C ASP A 368 18.59 28.66 73.33
N GLY A 369 18.19 29.48 72.35
CA GLY A 369 18.96 30.60 71.82
C GLY A 369 19.95 30.23 70.70
N SER A 370 19.81 29.06 70.08
CA SER A 370 20.54 28.68 68.85
C SER A 370 20.05 29.45 67.61
N PRO A 371 20.84 29.52 66.52
CA PRO A 371 20.51 30.33 65.33
C PRO A 371 19.43 29.74 64.41
N LEU A 372 18.88 28.55 64.70
CA LEU A 372 17.76 27.97 63.95
C LEU A 372 16.46 28.53 64.52
N SER A 373 15.79 29.46 63.81
CA SER A 373 14.51 30.00 64.26
C SER A 373 13.44 28.92 64.23
N ASP A 374 13.36 28.18 63.13
CA ASP A 374 12.36 27.15 62.85
C ASP A 374 13.09 25.91 62.27
N TYR A 375 12.65 24.70 62.63
CA TYR A 375 13.29 23.44 62.21
C TYR A 375 12.25 22.34 61.94
N VAL A 376 12.69 21.36 61.15
CA VAL A 376 12.15 19.99 61.15
C VAL A 376 13.22 19.09 61.74
N SER A 377 12.81 18.19 62.63
CA SER A 377 13.72 17.26 63.30
C SER A 377 13.21 15.83 63.33
N PHE A 378 14.16 14.91 63.36
CA PHE A 378 13.93 13.52 63.69
C PHE A 378 14.71 13.16 64.95
N PHE A 379 14.08 12.42 65.85
CA PHE A 379 14.71 11.83 67.02
C PHE A 379 14.28 10.38 67.17
N LEU A 380 15.21 9.50 67.54
CA LEU A 380 14.94 8.15 68.02
C LEU A 380 15.98 7.76 69.07
N GLY A 381 15.54 7.59 70.32
CA GLY A 381 16.40 7.09 71.39
C GLY A 381 15.93 7.38 72.82
N ASP A 382 16.85 7.23 73.77
CA ASP A 382 16.71 7.48 75.22
C ASP A 382 17.80 8.49 75.67
N ASP A 383 17.41 9.62 76.27
CA ASP A 383 18.29 10.70 76.76
C ASP A 383 18.41 10.69 78.31
N SER A 384 18.20 9.55 78.96
CA SER A 384 18.20 9.46 80.44
C SER A 384 19.59 9.32 81.11
N ALA A 385 20.71 9.26 80.36
CA ALA A 385 22.07 9.16 80.92
C ALA A 385 23.07 10.16 80.30
N PHE A 386 24.17 10.47 81.00
CA PHE A 386 25.21 11.37 80.46
C PHE A 386 26.16 10.60 79.52
N GLY A 387 26.20 10.97 78.23
CA GLY A 387 27.10 10.41 77.21
C GLY A 387 26.42 9.54 76.14
N GLN A 388 25.15 9.81 75.83
CA GLN A 388 24.30 9.07 74.90
C GLN A 388 24.55 9.49 73.45
N ASP A 389 24.26 8.58 72.52
CA ASP A 389 24.34 8.76 71.07
C ASP A 389 23.02 8.29 70.42
N PRO A 390 21.88 8.99 70.65
CA PRO A 390 20.61 8.70 69.97
C PRO A 390 20.73 9.02 68.48
N LEU A 391 19.71 8.64 67.69
CA LEU A 391 19.59 9.17 66.33
C LEU A 391 18.89 10.53 66.39
N GLU A 392 19.56 11.58 65.96
CA GLU A 392 19.05 12.96 66.02
C GLU A 392 19.49 13.78 64.80
N ILE A 393 18.51 14.28 64.03
CA ILE A 393 18.76 15.10 62.84
C ILE A 393 17.94 16.38 62.94
N PHE A 394 18.60 17.53 62.70
CA PHE A 394 17.95 18.84 62.57
C PHE A 394 18.23 19.45 61.21
N THR A 395 17.19 20.00 60.60
CA THR A 395 17.34 20.90 59.45
C THR A 395 16.61 22.21 59.72
N ALA A 396 17.16 23.32 59.21
CA ALA A 396 16.46 24.60 59.23
C ALA A 396 15.24 24.53 58.33
N PHE A 397 14.10 25.03 58.79
CA PHE A 397 12.84 24.99 58.05
C PHE A 397 12.11 26.32 58.20
N THR A 398 12.22 27.21 57.22
CA THR A 398 11.66 28.56 57.30
C THR A 398 10.43 28.78 56.43
N ASP A 399 10.08 27.81 55.60
CA ASP A 399 8.89 27.85 54.76
C ASP A 399 7.73 27.23 55.53
N THR A 400 6.73 28.03 55.89
CA THR A 400 5.55 27.55 56.62
C THR A 400 4.30 27.67 55.74
N THR A 401 4.49 27.83 54.43
CA THR A 401 3.41 28.07 53.50
C THR A 401 3.33 26.96 52.48
N GLY A 402 2.22 26.22 52.52
CA GLY A 402 1.99 25.11 51.60
C GLY A 402 2.43 23.77 52.19
N TRP A 403 2.24 22.73 51.39
CA TRP A 403 2.53 21.35 51.78
C TRP A 403 4.01 21.03 51.58
N HIS A 404 4.59 20.35 52.58
CA HIS A 404 5.95 19.83 52.56
C HIS A 404 5.93 18.34 52.90
N GLN A 405 6.87 17.58 52.34
CA GLN A 405 7.01 16.16 52.65
C GLN A 405 8.25 15.93 53.52
N VAL A 406 8.09 15.23 54.64
CA VAL A 406 9.23 14.74 55.42
C VAL A 406 9.28 13.23 55.37
N THR A 407 10.47 12.69 55.04
CA THR A 407 10.72 11.25 54.97
C THR A 407 11.96 10.91 55.77
N VAL A 408 11.87 9.91 56.65
CA VAL A 408 13.01 9.43 57.44
C VAL A 408 13.25 7.95 57.15
N VAL A 409 14.49 7.63 56.77
CA VAL A 409 14.97 6.26 56.58
C VAL A 409 15.83 5.88 57.77
N VAL A 410 15.39 4.90 58.55
CA VAL A 410 16.15 4.31 59.66
C VAL A 410 16.66 2.94 59.25
N SER A 411 17.96 2.71 59.40
CA SER A 411 18.62 1.46 58.96
C SER A 411 19.43 0.81 60.09
N ASP A 412 19.38 -0.52 60.10
CA ASP A 412 20.23 -1.39 60.92
C ASP A 412 20.19 -1.13 62.44
N MET A 413 18.98 -1.19 62.99
CA MET A 413 18.73 -1.09 64.43
C MET A 413 19.31 -2.26 65.24
N SER A 414 19.88 -3.28 64.59
CA SER A 414 20.48 -4.45 65.25
C SER A 414 22.00 -4.38 65.43
N THR A 415 22.71 -3.60 64.60
CA THR A 415 24.18 -3.45 64.72
C THR A 415 24.64 -2.00 64.83
N THR A 416 24.40 -1.19 63.80
CA THR A 416 24.82 0.22 63.75
C THR A 416 23.64 1.07 63.29
N PRO A 417 22.80 1.53 64.24
CA PRO A 417 21.65 2.36 63.94
C PRO A 417 22.04 3.60 63.15
N THR A 418 21.40 3.84 62.02
CA THR A 418 21.59 5.03 61.20
C THR A 418 20.25 5.63 60.80
N ALA A 419 20.22 6.94 60.64
CA ALA A 419 19.06 7.66 60.12
C ALA A 419 19.48 8.59 58.98
N ALA A 420 18.60 8.76 58.00
CA ALA A 420 18.68 9.77 56.96
C ALA A 420 17.32 10.48 56.87
N MET A 421 17.32 11.80 56.95
CA MET A 421 16.11 12.61 56.84
C MET A 421 16.12 13.36 55.51
N TYR A 422 14.99 13.30 54.82
CA TYR A 422 14.71 13.99 53.57
C TYR A 422 13.57 14.97 53.80
N LEU A 423 13.71 16.17 53.26
CA LEU A 423 12.66 17.18 53.21
C LEU A 423 12.44 17.52 51.74
N ASP A 424 11.20 17.42 51.28
CA ASP A 424 10.78 17.69 49.90
C ASP A 424 11.63 16.88 48.88
N GLY A 425 11.79 15.58 49.15
CA GLY A 425 12.59 14.66 48.34
C GLY A 425 14.11 14.81 48.46
N VAL A 426 14.62 15.83 49.17
CA VAL A 426 16.06 16.15 49.25
C VAL A 426 16.66 15.72 50.59
N LEU A 427 17.79 15.03 50.56
CA LEU A 427 18.54 14.65 51.78
C LEU A 427 19.00 15.90 52.54
N VAL A 428 18.51 16.09 53.77
CA VAL A 428 18.86 17.23 54.63
C VAL A 428 19.82 16.88 55.75
N GLY A 429 19.93 15.60 56.12
CA GLY A 429 20.88 15.18 57.15
C GLY A 429 20.93 13.67 57.33
N THR A 430 22.01 13.21 57.93
CA THR A 430 22.19 11.82 58.36
C THR A 430 22.78 11.79 59.76
N ASP A 431 22.50 10.71 60.48
CA ASP A 431 23.08 10.47 61.79
C ASP A 431 23.34 8.97 62.03
N THR A 432 24.24 8.67 62.97
CA THR A 432 24.61 7.31 63.38
C THR A 432 24.63 7.23 64.88
N GLY A 433 23.72 6.45 65.46
CA GLY A 433 23.55 6.31 66.91
C GLY A 433 24.11 4.99 67.45
N SER A 434 24.02 4.80 68.76
CA SER A 434 24.42 3.58 69.46
C SER A 434 23.25 2.62 69.70
N LEU A 435 23.52 1.31 69.74
CA LEU A 435 22.52 0.28 70.07
C LEU A 435 21.92 0.43 71.48
N ALA A 436 22.69 0.98 72.42
CA ALA A 436 22.23 1.16 73.79
C ALA A 436 21.18 2.27 73.85
N ASP A 437 21.40 3.33 73.08
CA ASP A 437 20.66 4.59 73.19
C ASP A 437 19.50 4.66 72.21
N THR A 438 19.47 3.79 71.20
CA THR A 438 18.35 3.63 70.26
C THR A 438 17.41 2.48 70.64
N SER A 439 17.48 1.98 71.88
CA SER A 439 16.67 0.85 72.34
C SER A 439 15.18 1.19 72.40
N ARG A 440 14.36 0.45 71.64
CA ARG A 440 12.90 0.59 71.59
C ARG A 440 12.16 -0.38 72.54
N SER A 441 12.91 -1.07 73.41
CA SER A 441 12.39 -2.17 74.24
C SER A 441 11.33 -1.73 75.26
N ASN A 442 11.36 -0.46 75.67
CA ASN A 442 10.43 0.10 76.65
C ASN A 442 9.19 0.76 76.03
N TRP A 443 9.12 0.92 74.71
CA TRP A 443 7.98 1.54 74.04
C TRP A 443 6.70 0.77 74.34
N ASN A 444 5.61 1.48 74.63
CA ASN A 444 4.34 0.90 75.05
C ASN A 444 3.11 1.61 74.48
N THR A 445 3.34 2.48 73.50
CA THR A 445 2.30 3.05 72.64
C THR A 445 2.48 2.54 71.22
N ASP A 446 1.40 2.55 70.46
CA ASP A 446 1.42 2.39 69.01
C ASP A 446 1.72 3.76 68.36
N LEU A 447 1.93 3.78 67.04
CA LEU A 447 2.21 5.00 66.27
C LEU A 447 1.03 5.99 66.33
N GLN A 448 1.34 7.27 66.52
CA GLN A 448 0.35 8.35 66.63
C GLN A 448 0.72 9.52 65.72
N PHE A 449 -0.30 10.14 65.14
CA PHE A 449 -0.19 11.31 64.28
C PHE A 449 -0.69 12.53 65.04
N GLY A 450 0.10 13.60 65.08
CA GLY A 450 -0.21 14.84 65.79
C GLY A 450 -0.19 14.74 67.33
N LYS A 451 0.03 13.54 67.90
CA LYS A 451 0.02 13.33 69.36
C LYS A 451 1.41 13.26 69.95
N PRO A 452 1.73 14.13 70.90
CA PRO A 452 2.93 14.00 71.71
C PRO A 452 2.71 13.10 72.93
N GLY A 453 3.81 12.66 73.55
CA GLY A 453 3.74 12.16 74.92
C GLY A 453 3.40 13.26 75.96
N LEU A 454 3.78 14.53 75.71
CA LEU A 454 3.42 15.70 76.54
C LEU A 454 2.33 16.57 75.90
N ALA A 455 1.24 16.83 76.62
CA ALA A 455 0.06 17.55 76.13
C ALA A 455 0.27 19.02 75.63
N SER A 456 1.48 19.57 75.67
CA SER A 456 1.79 20.93 75.20
C SER A 456 2.42 20.97 73.80
N ARG A 457 2.36 19.86 73.06
CA ARG A 457 3.12 19.66 71.80
C ARG A 457 2.30 19.00 70.69
N TYR A 458 0.99 19.13 70.79
CA TYR A 458 0.10 18.69 69.73
C TYR A 458 0.42 19.45 68.45
N PHE A 459 0.31 18.77 67.32
CA PHE A 459 0.49 19.40 66.03
C PHE A 459 -0.64 20.40 65.76
N ASP A 460 -0.27 21.56 65.22
CA ASP A 460 -1.16 22.65 64.82
C ASP A 460 -0.97 22.86 63.31
N GLY A 461 -1.95 22.42 62.51
CA GLY A 461 -1.88 22.37 61.06
C GLY A 461 -2.44 21.06 60.49
N GLN A 462 -2.13 20.81 59.22
CA GLN A 462 -2.70 19.72 58.43
C GLN A 462 -1.67 18.61 58.18
N LEU A 463 -2.11 17.35 58.27
CA LEU A 463 -1.33 16.18 57.84
C LEU A 463 -2.06 15.46 56.70
N ASP A 464 -1.26 14.81 55.86
CA ASP A 464 -1.72 14.00 54.75
C ASP A 464 -0.72 12.85 54.47
N GLU A 465 -1.21 11.77 53.85
CA GLU A 465 -0.38 10.69 53.27
C GLU A 465 0.69 10.12 54.23
N VAL A 466 0.28 9.61 55.39
CA VAL A 466 1.22 8.98 56.32
C VAL A 466 1.57 7.58 55.85
N ARG A 467 2.86 7.26 55.75
CA ARG A 467 3.32 5.93 55.30
C ARG A 467 4.41 5.39 56.20
N LEU A 468 4.39 4.07 56.43
CA LEU A 468 5.43 3.33 57.13
C LEU A 468 5.78 2.05 56.36
N ALA A 469 7.02 1.96 55.87
CA ALA A 469 7.59 0.73 55.29
C ALA A 469 8.61 0.11 56.24
N THR A 470 8.65 -1.22 56.33
CA THR A 470 9.58 -2.00 57.17
C THR A 470 10.94 -2.27 56.50
N THR A 471 11.21 -1.53 55.44
CA THR A 471 12.43 -1.58 54.63
C THR A 471 12.98 -0.17 54.41
N THR A 472 14.23 -0.09 53.99
CA THR A 472 14.86 1.19 53.60
C THR A 472 14.48 1.54 52.17
N ARG A 473 13.97 2.75 51.92
CA ARG A 473 13.84 3.29 50.57
C ARG A 473 15.12 4.03 50.17
N SER A 474 15.47 3.91 48.88
CA SER A 474 16.63 4.62 48.32
C SER A 474 16.35 6.12 48.20
N ALA A 475 17.42 6.92 48.05
CA ALA A 475 17.26 8.35 47.77
C ALA A 475 16.46 8.60 46.48
N ASP A 476 16.70 7.77 45.45
CA ASP A 476 16.02 7.79 44.15
C ASP A 476 14.51 7.51 44.30
N TRP A 477 14.14 6.53 45.13
CA TRP A 477 12.73 6.25 45.46
C TRP A 477 12.07 7.46 46.12
N ILE A 478 12.72 8.05 47.13
CA ILE A 478 12.16 9.16 47.91
C ILE A 478 11.99 10.42 47.06
N ALA A 479 12.97 10.73 46.21
CA ALA A 479 12.88 11.84 45.28
C ALA A 479 11.76 11.64 44.23
N THR A 480 11.64 10.41 43.70
CA THR A 480 10.56 10.06 42.75
C THR A 480 9.18 10.12 43.42
N GLU A 481 9.06 9.63 44.66
CA GLU A 481 7.84 9.69 45.46
C GLU A 481 7.42 11.14 45.70
N TYR A 482 8.32 12.00 46.17
CA TYR A 482 8.03 13.42 46.39
C TYR A 482 7.56 14.10 45.10
N ASN A 483 8.32 13.96 44.02
CA ASN A 483 8.04 14.66 42.79
C ASN A 483 6.68 14.20 42.18
N ASN A 484 6.38 12.90 42.21
CA ASN A 484 5.09 12.36 41.73
C ASN A 484 3.92 12.87 42.56
N GLN A 485 4.08 12.97 43.88
CA GLN A 485 3.04 13.41 44.80
C GLN A 485 2.85 14.94 44.82
N ASN A 486 3.92 15.69 44.62
CA ASN A 486 3.90 17.15 44.64
C ASN A 486 3.21 17.75 43.41
N ALA A 487 3.43 17.15 42.24
CA ALA A 487 2.91 17.66 40.96
C ALA A 487 2.55 16.52 39.98
N PRO A 488 1.59 15.65 40.33
CA PRO A 488 1.26 14.44 39.54
C PRO A 488 0.85 14.75 38.09
N ALA A 489 0.18 15.87 37.84
CA ALA A 489 -0.20 16.30 36.48
C ALA A 489 0.99 16.62 35.56
N THR A 490 2.19 16.83 36.10
CA THR A 490 3.42 17.04 35.30
C THR A 490 4.20 15.75 35.05
N TYR A 491 3.84 14.67 35.74
CA TYR A 491 4.42 13.33 35.58
C TYR A 491 3.81 12.54 34.44
N LEU A 492 2.59 12.90 34.06
CA LEU A 492 1.72 12.06 33.28
C LEU A 492 1.24 12.81 32.04
N THR A 493 1.28 12.14 30.90
CA THR A 493 0.52 12.56 29.72
C THR A 493 -0.56 11.53 29.43
N PHE A 494 -1.69 12.01 28.94
CA PHE A 494 -2.84 11.18 28.62
C PHE A 494 -3.09 11.25 27.11
N GLY A 495 -3.25 10.08 26.49
CA GLY A 495 -3.67 9.94 25.11
C GLY A 495 -5.16 10.29 24.93
N SER A 496 -5.58 10.40 23.68
CA SER A 496 -7.00 10.47 23.34
C SER A 496 -7.73 9.21 23.82
N GLU A 497 -9.02 9.35 24.10
CA GLU A 497 -9.90 8.20 24.31
C GLU A 497 -10.00 7.38 23.02
N SER A 498 -9.92 6.07 23.15
CA SER A 498 -10.19 5.09 22.09
C SER A 498 -11.35 4.19 22.52
N THR A 499 -12.07 3.63 21.55
CA THR A 499 -13.11 2.60 21.75
C THR A 499 -12.64 1.25 21.22
N PRO A 500 -13.25 0.12 21.67
CA PRO A 500 -13.13 -1.14 20.97
C PRO A 500 -13.55 -0.98 19.51
N ASN A 501 -12.92 -1.73 18.61
CA ASN A 501 -13.24 -1.89 17.19
C ASN A 501 -12.81 -0.76 16.22
N ASP A 502 -11.86 0.12 16.56
CA ASP A 502 -11.25 0.98 15.54
C ASP A 502 -10.41 0.12 14.58
N ILE A 503 -10.88 0.02 13.32
CA ILE A 503 -10.11 -0.56 12.23
C ILE A 503 -9.38 0.57 11.48
N ILE A 504 -8.07 0.44 11.34
CA ILE A 504 -7.22 1.46 10.69
C ILE A 504 -6.32 0.77 9.67
N ASN A 505 -6.37 1.16 8.39
CA ASN A 505 -5.33 0.81 7.45
C ASN A 505 -4.16 1.79 7.57
N THR A 506 -2.96 1.24 7.59
CA THR A 506 -1.73 2.00 7.44
C THR A 506 -1.20 1.70 6.05
N VAL A 507 -1.14 2.74 5.22
CA VAL A 507 -0.66 2.65 3.83
C VAL A 507 0.55 3.55 3.61
N PRO A 508 1.46 3.18 2.69
CA PRO A 508 2.59 4.03 2.36
C PRO A 508 2.14 5.26 1.55
N GLY A 509 3.03 6.26 1.45
CA GLY A 509 2.88 7.34 0.47
C GLY A 509 2.93 6.83 -0.98
N SER A 510 2.86 7.75 -1.95
CA SER A 510 2.88 7.39 -3.38
C SER A 510 4.08 6.53 -3.76
N GLN A 511 3.82 5.49 -4.56
CA GLN A 511 4.80 4.51 -4.99
C GLN A 511 5.14 4.66 -6.48
N THR A 512 6.26 4.08 -6.89
CA THR A 512 6.69 4.02 -8.29
C THR A 512 7.18 2.62 -8.63
N THR A 513 6.87 2.14 -9.83
CA THR A 513 7.48 0.93 -10.40
C THR A 513 7.69 1.13 -11.89
N ASN A 514 8.57 0.35 -12.49
CA ASN A 514 8.66 0.29 -13.96
C ASN A 514 7.50 -0.52 -14.52
N GLU A 515 7.12 -0.28 -15.78
CA GLU A 515 6.23 -1.21 -16.47
C GLU A 515 6.83 -2.61 -16.53
N ASP A 516 5.93 -3.60 -16.60
CA ASP A 516 6.21 -5.04 -16.49
C ASP A 516 6.98 -5.50 -15.23
N THR A 517 7.18 -4.60 -14.27
CA THR A 517 7.86 -4.88 -13.02
C THR A 517 6.87 -4.85 -11.87
N ALA A 518 6.70 -5.99 -11.21
CA ALA A 518 5.82 -6.08 -10.05
C ALA A 518 6.39 -5.27 -8.86
N LEU A 519 5.55 -4.43 -8.26
CA LEU A 519 5.81 -3.75 -7.00
C LEU A 519 5.35 -4.65 -5.84
N VAL A 520 6.20 -4.85 -4.84
CA VAL A 520 5.84 -5.63 -3.65
C VAL A 520 5.74 -4.69 -2.45
N PHE A 521 4.59 -4.73 -1.77
CA PHE A 521 4.34 -4.01 -0.53
C PHE A 521 4.84 -4.86 0.64
N SER A 522 5.87 -4.41 1.33
CA SER A 522 6.39 -5.11 2.49
C SER A 522 7.17 -4.17 3.41
N SER A 523 7.35 -4.57 4.67
CA SER A 523 8.22 -3.86 5.60
C SER A 523 9.67 -3.82 5.10
N GLY A 524 10.14 -4.89 4.46
CA GLY A 524 11.47 -4.96 3.86
C GLY A 524 11.73 -3.92 2.74
N ASN A 525 10.67 -3.44 2.09
CA ASN A 525 10.74 -2.41 1.06
C ASN A 525 10.42 -1.00 1.59
N GLY A 526 10.14 -0.85 2.88
CA GLY A 526 9.75 0.43 3.49
C GLY A 526 8.39 0.96 3.02
N ASN A 527 7.54 0.08 2.46
CA ASN A 527 6.24 0.45 1.89
C ASN A 527 5.13 -0.53 2.33
N ALA A 528 5.20 -1.02 3.55
CA ALA A 528 4.23 -1.99 4.07
C ALA A 528 2.80 -1.43 4.06
N ILE A 529 1.84 -2.32 3.83
CA ILE A 529 0.44 -2.08 4.10
C ILE A 529 0.07 -2.98 5.28
N SER A 530 -0.61 -2.43 6.27
CA SER A 530 -1.11 -3.18 7.41
C SER A 530 -2.49 -2.68 7.82
N VAL A 531 -3.23 -3.53 8.50
CA VAL A 531 -4.49 -3.21 9.18
C VAL A 531 -4.25 -3.35 10.67
N THR A 532 -4.67 -2.36 11.44
CA THR A 532 -4.72 -2.41 12.89
C THR A 532 -6.17 -2.56 13.31
N GLY A 533 -6.41 -3.39 14.30
CA GLY A 533 -7.73 -3.63 14.88
C GLY A 533 -7.61 -4.51 16.12
N ASP A 534 -8.73 -4.85 16.72
CA ASP A 534 -8.81 -5.77 17.85
C ASP A 534 -8.38 -7.21 17.49
N ALA A 535 -7.57 -7.79 18.38
CA ALA A 535 -7.14 -9.17 18.27
C ALA A 535 -8.29 -10.16 18.48
N GLY A 536 -8.31 -11.25 17.72
CA GLY A 536 -9.32 -12.31 17.84
C GLY A 536 -10.62 -12.08 17.05
N GLN A 537 -10.78 -10.89 16.47
CA GLN A 537 -11.86 -10.59 15.54
C GLN A 537 -11.52 -11.06 14.11
N THR A 538 -12.56 -11.23 13.30
CA THR A 538 -12.41 -11.38 11.85
C THR A 538 -12.60 -10.00 11.22
N TYR A 539 -11.94 -9.72 10.11
CA TYR A 539 -12.06 -8.49 9.34
C TYR A 539 -12.45 -8.81 7.92
N TYR A 540 -13.23 -7.96 7.28
CA TYR A 540 -13.60 -8.07 5.88
C TYR A 540 -12.86 -7.02 5.05
N MET A 541 -12.04 -7.49 4.12
CA MET A 541 -11.16 -6.68 3.27
C MET A 541 -11.68 -6.63 1.85
N VAL A 542 -11.60 -5.47 1.22
CA VAL A 542 -11.76 -5.27 -0.22
C VAL A 542 -10.51 -4.57 -0.75
N LEU A 543 -9.81 -5.20 -1.68
CA LEU A 543 -8.66 -4.61 -2.37
C LEU A 543 -9.02 -4.42 -3.84
N SER A 544 -8.59 -3.31 -4.45
CA SER A 544 -8.74 -3.11 -5.90
C SER A 544 -7.65 -2.23 -6.49
N VAL A 545 -7.38 -2.39 -7.79
CA VAL A 545 -6.43 -1.56 -8.52
C VAL A 545 -6.92 -1.24 -9.93
N THR A 546 -6.62 -0.04 -10.44
CA THR A 546 -7.17 0.46 -11.71
C THR A 546 -6.44 -0.01 -12.96
N ASN A 547 -5.10 -0.15 -12.95
CA ASN A 547 -4.29 -0.50 -14.12
C ASN A 547 -3.29 -1.63 -13.85
N GLY A 548 -3.78 -2.75 -13.32
CA GLY A 548 -2.97 -3.95 -13.09
C GLY A 548 -3.72 -5.02 -12.31
N SER A 549 -2.97 -5.91 -11.66
CA SER A 549 -3.50 -6.99 -10.85
C SER A 549 -2.77 -7.11 -9.51
N LEU A 550 -3.46 -7.61 -8.50
CA LEU A 550 -2.98 -7.81 -7.14
C LEU A 550 -2.79 -9.30 -6.84
N SER A 551 -1.75 -9.65 -6.10
CA SER A 551 -1.50 -11.01 -5.60
C SER A 551 -1.05 -10.98 -4.15
N LEU A 552 -1.73 -11.69 -3.26
CA LEU A 552 -1.37 -11.80 -1.85
C LEU A 552 -0.17 -12.74 -1.67
N SER A 553 0.63 -12.51 -0.64
CA SER A 553 1.80 -13.36 -0.33
C SER A 553 1.41 -14.76 0.18
N GLY A 554 0.19 -14.88 0.71
CA GLY A 554 -0.42 -16.12 1.17
C GLY A 554 -1.92 -15.95 1.42
N VAL A 555 -2.65 -17.06 1.45
CA VAL A 555 -4.12 -17.08 1.62
C VAL A 555 -4.57 -17.97 2.79
N SER A 556 -3.63 -18.41 3.64
CA SER A 556 -3.96 -19.21 4.82
C SER A 556 -4.80 -18.39 5.79
N GLY A 557 -5.86 -18.99 6.34
CA GLY A 557 -6.76 -18.31 7.28
C GLY A 557 -7.76 -17.35 6.63
N LEU A 558 -7.65 -17.10 5.32
CA LEU A 558 -8.57 -16.22 4.58
C LEU A 558 -9.73 -16.99 3.96
N THR A 559 -10.89 -16.34 3.89
CA THR A 559 -12.09 -16.80 3.18
C THR A 559 -12.48 -15.77 2.12
N PHE A 560 -12.40 -16.12 0.85
CA PHE A 560 -12.71 -15.23 -0.27
C PHE A 560 -14.20 -15.22 -0.60
N THR A 561 -14.69 -14.03 -0.96
CA THR A 561 -16.03 -13.79 -1.48
C THR A 561 -15.99 -13.28 -2.92
N ASP A 562 -14.89 -12.64 -3.32
CA ASP A 562 -14.52 -12.33 -4.69
C ASP A 562 -12.99 -12.40 -4.86
N GLY A 563 -12.51 -12.78 -6.04
CA GLY A 563 -11.10 -13.10 -6.30
C GLY A 563 -10.62 -14.39 -5.63
N ASP A 564 -9.36 -14.75 -5.86
CA ASP A 564 -8.69 -15.90 -5.23
C ASP A 564 -7.36 -15.57 -4.53
N GLY A 565 -7.00 -14.29 -4.54
CA GLY A 565 -5.75 -13.77 -3.98
C GLY A 565 -4.60 -13.81 -4.98
N THR A 566 -4.82 -14.18 -6.24
CA THR A 566 -3.78 -14.31 -7.27
C THR A 566 -4.19 -13.61 -8.57
N SER A 567 -3.44 -12.58 -8.94
CA SER A 567 -3.63 -11.83 -10.20
C SER A 567 -5.05 -11.27 -10.38
N ASP A 568 -5.61 -10.73 -9.29
CA ASP A 568 -6.95 -10.16 -9.26
C ASP A 568 -6.90 -8.62 -9.40
N ALA A 569 -7.69 -8.03 -10.30
CA ALA A 569 -7.84 -6.56 -10.36
C ALA A 569 -8.63 -6.02 -9.15
N SER A 570 -9.49 -6.86 -8.55
CA SER A 570 -10.12 -6.63 -7.26
C SER A 570 -10.37 -7.96 -6.58
N MET A 571 -10.24 -7.99 -5.25
CA MET A 571 -10.53 -9.16 -4.42
C MET A 571 -11.25 -8.74 -3.15
N SER A 572 -12.03 -9.64 -2.57
CA SER A 572 -12.68 -9.43 -1.29
C SER A 572 -12.60 -10.69 -0.43
N PHE A 573 -12.11 -10.55 0.79
CA PHE A 573 -11.85 -11.69 1.67
C PHE A 573 -12.02 -11.33 3.14
N SER A 574 -12.26 -12.33 3.98
CA SER A 574 -12.28 -12.19 5.43
C SER A 574 -11.23 -13.06 6.11
N GLY A 575 -10.63 -12.60 7.19
CA GLY A 575 -9.66 -13.36 7.99
C GLY A 575 -9.43 -12.74 9.36
N THR A 576 -8.66 -13.41 10.23
CA THR A 576 -8.22 -12.79 11.49
C THR A 576 -7.23 -11.64 11.19
N LEU A 577 -7.03 -10.71 12.13
CA LEU A 577 -6.05 -9.62 11.94
C LEU A 577 -4.66 -10.15 11.59
N GLU A 578 -4.23 -11.23 12.25
CA GLU A 578 -2.94 -11.89 11.99
C GLU A 578 -2.88 -12.44 10.56
N ASP A 579 -3.91 -13.17 10.11
CA ASP A 579 -3.96 -13.75 8.77
C ASP A 579 -4.03 -12.66 7.68
N VAL A 580 -4.81 -11.59 7.91
CA VAL A 580 -4.93 -10.44 7.00
C VAL A 580 -3.58 -9.74 6.85
N ASN A 581 -2.93 -9.38 7.96
CA ASN A 581 -1.62 -8.73 7.92
C ASN A 581 -0.53 -9.64 7.34
N ALA A 582 -0.59 -10.94 7.61
CA ALA A 582 0.32 -11.90 6.98
C ALA A 582 0.17 -11.94 5.45
N ALA A 583 -1.07 -11.82 4.94
CA ALA A 583 -1.34 -11.81 3.50
C ALA A 583 -0.98 -10.48 2.82
N LEU A 584 -1.16 -9.36 3.53
CA LEU A 584 -0.76 -8.02 3.07
C LEU A 584 0.77 -7.82 3.11
N ALA A 585 1.47 -8.49 4.03
CA ALA A 585 2.92 -8.55 4.08
C ALA A 585 3.48 -9.31 2.88
N GLY A 586 3.75 -8.58 1.80
CA GLY A 586 4.17 -9.11 0.51
C GLY A 586 3.10 -9.06 -0.58
N LEU A 587 2.02 -8.29 -0.39
CA LEU A 587 1.05 -7.99 -1.45
C LEU A 587 1.82 -7.46 -2.68
N GLY A 588 1.63 -8.10 -3.83
CA GLY A 588 2.22 -7.71 -5.10
C GLY A 588 1.22 -6.97 -5.98
N PHE A 589 1.63 -5.83 -6.53
CA PHE A 589 0.96 -5.16 -7.65
C PHE A 589 1.76 -5.41 -8.93
N SER A 590 1.12 -6.00 -9.94
CA SER A 590 1.68 -6.13 -11.29
C SER A 590 0.95 -5.17 -12.22
N PRO A 591 1.64 -4.18 -12.84
CA PRO A 591 1.04 -3.34 -13.88
C PRO A 591 0.43 -4.19 -15.00
N THR A 592 -0.56 -3.63 -15.70
CA THR A 592 -0.96 -4.20 -17.00
C THR A 592 0.25 -4.21 -17.93
N ALA A 593 0.42 -5.27 -18.71
CA ALA A 593 1.55 -5.36 -19.65
C ALA A 593 1.61 -4.12 -20.56
N ASP A 594 2.81 -3.58 -20.75
CA ASP A 594 3.11 -2.41 -21.58
C ASP A 594 2.36 -1.12 -21.16
N TYR A 595 1.84 -1.06 -19.91
CA TYR A 595 1.16 0.14 -19.40
C TYR A 595 2.12 1.04 -18.63
N ASN A 596 2.24 2.29 -19.10
CA ASN A 596 2.83 3.39 -18.36
C ASN A 596 1.78 4.47 -18.01
N GLY A 597 1.88 5.05 -16.82
CA GLY A 597 0.92 6.03 -16.29
C GLY A 597 0.56 5.83 -14.83
N GLY A 598 -0.52 6.46 -14.38
CA GLY A 598 -1.00 6.36 -13.00
C GLY A 598 -1.86 5.12 -12.77
N SER A 599 -1.71 4.48 -11.62
CA SER A 599 -2.59 3.43 -11.09
C SER A 599 -2.93 3.77 -9.64
N THR A 600 -4.08 3.32 -9.15
CA THR A 600 -4.53 3.56 -7.77
C THR A 600 -4.89 2.23 -7.14
N LEU A 601 -4.16 1.85 -6.10
CA LEU A 601 -4.54 0.74 -5.21
C LEU A 601 -5.49 1.31 -4.15
N THR A 602 -6.66 0.69 -3.97
CA THR A 602 -7.63 1.02 -2.92
C THR A 602 -7.70 -0.15 -1.96
N ILE A 603 -7.62 0.15 -0.67
CA ILE A 603 -7.70 -0.81 0.43
C ILE A 603 -8.88 -0.39 1.29
N THR A 604 -9.85 -1.25 1.44
CA THR A 604 -11.00 -1.04 2.32
C THR A 604 -11.06 -2.17 3.33
N SER A 605 -11.20 -1.84 4.60
CA SER A 605 -11.31 -2.79 5.70
C SER A 605 -12.59 -2.50 6.48
N ASN A 606 -13.27 -3.55 6.94
CA ASN A 606 -14.55 -3.47 7.68
C ASN A 606 -14.55 -4.47 8.85
N ASP A 607 -15.28 -4.15 9.92
CA ASP A 607 -15.54 -5.08 11.03
C ASP A 607 -16.38 -6.28 10.55
N ALA A 608 -15.97 -7.51 10.89
CA ALA A 608 -16.73 -8.71 10.56
C ALA A 608 -17.98 -8.95 11.41
N THR A 609 -18.21 -8.23 12.51
CA THR A 609 -19.46 -8.37 13.28
C THR A 609 -20.68 -8.03 12.42
N LEU A 610 -20.60 -6.95 11.63
CA LEU A 610 -21.60 -6.53 10.65
C LEU A 610 -21.76 -7.52 9.49
N TYR A 611 -20.64 -8.02 8.97
CA TYR A 611 -20.65 -8.99 7.87
C TYR A 611 -21.28 -10.33 8.30
N GLN A 612 -21.02 -10.78 9.53
CA GLN A 612 -21.59 -12.02 10.07
C GLN A 612 -23.09 -11.90 10.38
N LEU A 613 -23.56 -10.71 10.77
CA LEU A 613 -24.99 -10.40 10.83
C LEU A 613 -25.62 -10.23 9.45
N ASN A 614 -24.80 -10.22 8.39
CA ASN A 614 -25.22 -9.98 7.01
C ASN A 614 -26.00 -8.66 6.92
N ILE A 615 -25.51 -7.64 7.63
CA ILE A 615 -26.26 -6.40 7.81
C ILE A 615 -26.57 -5.77 6.45
N ASP A 616 -25.62 -5.82 5.52
CA ASP A 616 -25.73 -5.26 4.17
C ASP A 616 -26.64 -6.04 3.22
N ALA A 617 -27.11 -7.24 3.61
CA ALA A 617 -28.14 -7.89 2.83
C ALA A 617 -29.32 -6.95 2.67
N ASN A 618 -29.76 -6.77 1.43
CA ASN A 618 -30.95 -5.98 1.14
C ASN A 618 -30.81 -4.48 1.53
N LEU A 619 -29.57 -4.01 1.71
CA LEU A 619 -29.24 -2.58 1.74
C LEU A 619 -29.44 -1.99 0.35
N LYS A 620 -30.14 -0.86 0.27
CA LYS A 620 -30.53 -0.19 -0.99
C LYS A 620 -29.93 1.18 -1.16
N GLY A 621 -29.57 1.82 -0.07
CA GLY A 621 -28.87 3.09 -0.06
C GLY A 621 -27.97 3.10 1.16
N TYR A 622 -26.70 3.40 0.94
CA TYR A 622 -25.73 3.63 1.99
C TYR A 622 -24.95 4.90 1.65
N TYR A 623 -24.91 5.86 2.57
CA TYR A 623 -24.20 7.12 2.37
C TYR A 623 -23.32 7.32 3.59
N SER A 624 -22.04 6.96 3.47
CA SER A 624 -21.06 7.06 4.57
C SER A 624 -20.50 8.47 4.70
N PHE A 625 -20.51 9.24 3.61
CA PHE A 625 -19.93 10.59 3.51
C PHE A 625 -18.40 10.68 3.68
N ASP A 626 -17.70 9.55 3.76
CA ASP A 626 -16.24 9.49 3.86
C ASP A 626 -15.52 9.89 2.55
N ASN A 627 -16.22 9.82 1.42
CA ASN A 627 -15.66 10.22 0.13
C ASN A 627 -15.82 11.72 -0.12
N THR A 628 -14.80 12.51 0.26
CA THR A 628 -14.76 13.97 0.06
C THR A 628 -14.91 14.43 -1.41
N GLY A 629 -14.79 13.52 -2.39
CA GLY A 629 -14.93 13.81 -3.82
C GLY A 629 -16.37 13.79 -4.37
N ASP A 630 -17.27 13.00 -3.77
CA ASP A 630 -18.68 12.88 -4.19
C ASP A 630 -19.61 12.51 -3.01
N LEU A 631 -20.03 13.53 -2.26
CA LEU A 631 -20.77 13.42 -1.00
C LEU A 631 -22.18 12.80 -1.12
N GLY A 632 -22.63 12.49 -2.33
CA GLY A 632 -23.93 11.87 -2.57
C GLY A 632 -23.87 10.42 -3.04
N ASN A 633 -22.66 9.83 -3.11
CA ASN A 633 -22.48 8.49 -3.64
C ASN A 633 -23.23 7.42 -2.82
N ASP A 634 -23.83 6.43 -3.50
CA ASP A 634 -24.43 5.27 -2.85
C ASP A 634 -23.37 4.17 -2.69
N ASP A 635 -22.85 4.04 -1.47
CA ASP A 635 -21.78 3.11 -1.09
C ASP A 635 -22.29 1.68 -0.82
N SER A 636 -23.58 1.42 -1.05
CA SER A 636 -24.15 0.09 -0.81
C SER A 636 -23.65 -0.95 -1.83
N PRO A 637 -23.66 -2.27 -1.51
CA PRO A 637 -23.22 -3.28 -2.46
C PRO A 637 -24.01 -3.24 -3.79
N GLY A 638 -23.35 -2.81 -4.86
CA GLY A 638 -23.99 -2.59 -6.17
C GLY A 638 -24.81 -1.31 -6.25
N GLY A 639 -24.45 -0.29 -5.48
CA GLY A 639 -25.09 1.02 -5.37
C GLY A 639 -25.39 1.66 -6.72
N THR A 640 -26.59 2.21 -6.83
CA THR A 640 -27.10 2.90 -8.04
C THR A 640 -28.02 4.07 -7.70
N ASN A 641 -28.26 4.32 -6.41
CA ASN A 641 -29.19 5.33 -5.93
C ASN A 641 -28.44 6.58 -5.47
N ASP A 642 -27.49 7.06 -6.28
CA ASP A 642 -26.71 8.25 -5.96
C ASP A 642 -27.62 9.47 -5.71
N GLY A 643 -27.29 10.19 -4.64
CA GLY A 643 -27.91 11.43 -4.24
C GLY A 643 -27.24 12.64 -4.88
N THR A 644 -28.02 13.69 -5.15
CA THR A 644 -27.48 15.02 -5.45
C THR A 644 -27.48 15.85 -4.17
N VAL A 645 -26.29 16.19 -3.67
CA VAL A 645 -26.12 17.07 -2.50
C VAL A 645 -26.33 18.53 -2.89
N ASN A 646 -27.15 19.24 -2.10
CA ASN A 646 -27.49 20.64 -2.30
C ASN A 646 -27.21 21.41 -1.01
N GLY A 647 -26.10 22.16 -1.02
CA GLY A 647 -25.71 23.08 0.04
C GLY A 647 -24.92 22.45 1.20
N ALA A 648 -25.22 21.19 1.56
CA ALA A 648 -24.53 20.49 2.64
C ALA A 648 -23.02 20.32 2.33
N THR A 649 -22.18 20.35 3.36
CA THR A 649 -20.71 20.29 3.22
C THR A 649 -20.11 19.22 4.12
N ALA A 650 -19.13 18.46 3.62
CA ALA A 650 -18.33 17.56 4.45
C ALA A 650 -17.56 18.33 5.52
N THR A 651 -17.43 17.75 6.71
CA THR A 651 -16.63 18.27 7.81
C THR A 651 -16.09 17.12 8.63
N VAL A 652 -14.79 17.16 8.93
CA VAL A 652 -14.14 16.18 9.82
C VAL A 652 -14.64 16.39 11.26
N ASN A 653 -15.23 15.36 11.84
CA ASN A 653 -15.68 15.28 13.22
C ASN A 653 -14.76 14.33 14.01
N GLY A 654 -14.29 14.76 15.18
CA GLY A 654 -13.35 13.97 15.99
C GLY A 654 -13.90 12.64 16.53
N THR A 655 -15.20 12.38 16.41
CA THR A 655 -15.85 11.13 16.86
C THR A 655 -16.29 10.23 15.71
N ARG A 656 -16.50 10.80 14.52
CA ARG A 656 -17.26 10.15 13.44
C ARG A 656 -16.60 10.28 12.06
N GLY A 657 -15.35 10.75 12.01
CA GLY A 657 -14.67 10.97 10.73
C GLY A 657 -15.34 12.04 9.88
N ASP A 658 -15.44 11.80 8.58
CA ASP A 658 -15.99 12.75 7.62
C ASP A 658 -17.53 12.69 7.61
N VAL A 659 -18.18 13.74 8.11
CA VAL A 659 -19.65 13.78 8.22
C VAL A 659 -20.25 14.88 7.34
N LEU A 660 -21.54 14.77 7.02
CA LEU A 660 -22.23 15.79 6.24
C LEU A 660 -22.91 16.83 7.15
N SER A 661 -22.54 18.10 6.98
CA SER A 661 -23.07 19.24 7.74
C SER A 661 -24.18 19.96 7.00
N PHE A 662 -25.30 20.18 7.69
CA PHE A 662 -26.53 20.78 7.16
C PHE A 662 -26.89 22.05 7.93
N ASP A 663 -27.25 23.13 7.23
CA ASP A 663 -27.53 24.44 7.82
C ASP A 663 -29.02 24.75 8.08
N GLY A 664 -29.92 23.78 7.84
CA GLY A 664 -31.37 23.97 7.90
C GLY A 664 -32.02 24.38 6.58
N ASN A 665 -31.29 24.43 5.46
CA ASN A 665 -31.87 24.47 4.10
C ASN A 665 -31.23 23.44 3.15
N ASP A 666 -30.22 22.74 3.63
CA ASP A 666 -29.42 21.79 2.87
C ASP A 666 -30.08 20.41 2.81
N TYR A 667 -29.76 19.62 1.78
CA TYR A 667 -30.25 18.24 1.65
C TYR A 667 -29.45 17.42 0.63
N ALA A 668 -29.55 16.09 0.71
CA ALA A 668 -29.23 15.20 -0.41
C ALA A 668 -30.54 14.66 -1.01
N GLN A 669 -30.71 14.77 -2.34
CA GLN A 669 -31.88 14.26 -3.05
C GLN A 669 -31.55 12.99 -3.81
N ILE A 670 -32.29 11.91 -3.54
CA ILE A 670 -32.18 10.62 -4.21
C ILE A 670 -33.42 10.41 -5.08
N ASN A 671 -33.24 9.96 -6.33
CA ASN A 671 -34.35 9.75 -7.25
C ASN A 671 -35.14 8.47 -6.91
N GLY A 672 -36.47 8.59 -6.75
CA GLY A 672 -37.33 7.46 -6.38
C GLY A 672 -37.31 7.10 -4.89
N HIS A 673 -37.81 5.91 -4.55
CA HIS A 673 -37.96 5.42 -3.17
C HIS A 673 -37.32 4.04 -2.97
N PHE A 674 -36.12 3.82 -3.52
CA PHE A 674 -35.37 2.57 -3.33
C PHE A 674 -36.18 1.30 -3.69
N GLY A 675 -36.98 1.39 -4.76
CA GLY A 675 -37.83 0.27 -5.23
C GLY A 675 -39.19 0.13 -4.55
N ASN A 676 -39.62 1.11 -3.74
CA ASN A 676 -40.88 1.09 -2.98
C ASN A 676 -40.95 -0.14 -2.04
N PRO A 677 -40.05 -0.23 -1.05
CA PRO A 677 -39.85 -1.44 -0.28
C PRO A 677 -41.08 -1.77 0.58
N ALA A 678 -41.47 -3.05 0.63
CA ALA A 678 -42.61 -3.48 1.44
C ALA A 678 -42.27 -3.48 2.93
N ASN A 679 -41.09 -4.00 3.27
CA ASN A 679 -40.47 -3.90 4.59
C ASN A 679 -39.41 -2.82 4.50
N VAL A 680 -39.21 -2.01 5.53
CA VAL A 680 -38.22 -0.94 5.48
C VAL A 680 -37.45 -0.85 6.79
N THR A 681 -36.16 -0.55 6.68
CA THR A 681 -35.37 0.00 7.78
C THR A 681 -34.71 1.28 7.32
N LEU A 682 -34.86 2.35 8.10
CA LEU A 682 -34.14 3.62 7.93
C LEU A 682 -33.22 3.76 9.14
N ALA A 683 -31.94 4.06 8.95
CA ALA A 683 -30.98 4.23 10.03
C ALA A 683 -29.99 5.35 9.68
N ALA A 684 -29.54 6.12 10.68
CA ALA A 684 -28.51 7.13 10.52
C ALA A 684 -27.91 7.51 11.88
N TRP A 685 -26.65 7.93 11.85
CA TRP A 685 -26.05 8.70 12.93
C TRP A 685 -26.40 10.18 12.77
N VAL A 686 -26.79 10.82 13.86
CA VAL A 686 -27.26 12.22 13.85
C VAL A 686 -26.72 13.00 15.02
N ASN A 687 -26.32 14.24 14.78
CA ASN A 687 -25.98 15.22 15.81
C ASN A 687 -26.76 16.52 15.55
N LEU A 688 -27.90 16.65 16.22
CA LEU A 688 -28.81 17.77 16.03
C LEU A 688 -28.34 18.98 16.84
N THR A 689 -28.01 20.07 16.15
CA THR A 689 -27.43 21.27 16.80
C THR A 689 -28.44 21.95 17.74
N ALA A 690 -29.69 22.06 17.31
CA ALA A 690 -30.77 22.64 18.10
C ALA A 690 -32.13 22.07 17.65
N ALA A 691 -33.07 21.97 18.59
CA ALA A 691 -34.42 21.48 18.29
C ALA A 691 -35.16 22.44 17.34
N ASP A 692 -35.74 21.91 16.26
CA ASP A 692 -36.65 22.66 15.40
C ASP A 692 -38.07 22.69 16.00
N THR A 693 -38.70 23.85 15.91
CA THR A 693 -40.11 24.11 16.20
C THR A 693 -41.12 23.18 15.52
N SER A 694 -40.77 22.48 14.43
CA SER A 694 -41.66 21.49 13.80
C SER A 694 -41.08 20.07 13.75
N GLY A 695 -39.86 19.88 14.25
CA GLY A 695 -39.04 18.67 14.10
C GLY A 695 -38.21 18.66 12.82
N SER A 696 -37.13 17.89 12.78
CA SER A 696 -36.16 17.86 11.69
C SER A 696 -36.11 16.47 11.03
N GLU A 697 -36.39 16.37 9.73
CA GLU A 697 -36.36 15.08 9.02
C GLU A 697 -34.95 14.67 8.64
N VAL A 698 -34.57 13.46 9.07
CA VAL A 698 -33.26 12.86 8.78
C VAL A 698 -33.33 12.14 7.45
N ILE A 699 -34.29 11.23 7.29
CA ILE A 699 -34.49 10.42 6.09
C ILE A 699 -35.99 10.43 5.75
N SER A 700 -36.34 10.75 4.51
CA SER A 700 -37.71 10.80 4.02
C SER A 700 -37.84 10.08 2.68
N LEU A 701 -38.62 9.01 2.62
CA LEU A 701 -38.96 8.31 1.36
C LEU A 701 -40.27 8.89 0.80
N GLY A 702 -40.15 10.07 0.17
CA GLY A 702 -41.27 10.77 -0.47
C GLY A 702 -42.43 11.06 0.48
N ASP A 703 -42.17 11.39 1.76
CA ASP A 703 -43.17 11.62 2.82
C ASP A 703 -44.08 10.39 3.11
N SER A 704 -43.75 9.24 2.52
CA SER A 704 -44.49 7.99 2.70
C SER A 704 -43.97 7.18 3.88
N VAL A 705 -42.68 7.30 4.17
CA VAL A 705 -42.00 6.83 5.38
C VAL A 705 -40.93 7.84 5.73
N ALA A 706 -40.83 8.26 6.98
CA ALA A 706 -39.74 9.12 7.41
C ALA A 706 -39.32 8.91 8.86
N LEU A 707 -38.07 9.30 9.12
CA LEU A 707 -37.46 9.39 10.44
C LEU A 707 -37.17 10.87 10.74
N ARG A 708 -37.63 11.34 11.90
CA ARG A 708 -37.66 12.75 12.29
C ARG A 708 -37.21 12.94 13.74
N LEU A 709 -36.44 13.99 14.02
CA LEU A 709 -35.96 14.34 15.35
C LEU A 709 -36.72 15.52 15.95
N ASP A 710 -36.82 15.52 17.28
CA ASP A 710 -37.21 16.66 18.13
C ASP A 710 -38.49 17.41 17.71
N ALA A 711 -39.47 16.68 17.19
CA ALA A 711 -40.80 17.25 16.96
C ALA A 711 -41.41 17.67 18.31
N PRO A 712 -41.96 18.90 18.44
CA PRO A 712 -42.46 19.39 19.72
C PRO A 712 -43.50 18.42 20.29
N THR A 713 -43.33 18.03 21.56
CA THR A 713 -44.15 17.05 22.31
C THR A 713 -43.99 15.57 21.94
N HIS A 714 -43.15 15.23 20.96
CA HIS A 714 -42.99 13.85 20.47
C HIS A 714 -41.56 13.31 20.57
N GLY A 715 -40.53 14.18 20.60
CA GLY A 715 -39.13 13.75 20.58
C GLY A 715 -38.74 13.17 19.22
N VAL A 716 -37.93 12.12 19.21
CA VAL A 716 -37.69 11.30 18.00
C VAL A 716 -38.99 10.62 17.58
N GLN A 717 -39.33 10.78 16.30
CA GLN A 717 -40.54 10.31 15.69
C GLN A 717 -40.22 9.59 14.39
N ALA A 718 -40.94 8.52 14.10
CA ALA A 718 -41.01 7.97 12.76
C ALA A 718 -42.47 7.75 12.36
N PHE A 719 -42.73 7.72 11.06
CA PHE A 719 -44.07 7.53 10.56
C PHE A 719 -44.10 6.82 9.21
N MET A 720 -45.27 6.25 8.91
CA MET A 720 -45.59 5.73 7.58
C MET A 720 -46.99 6.10 7.13
N TYR A 721 -47.19 6.26 5.82
CA TYR A 721 -48.46 6.52 5.17
C TYR A 721 -49.03 5.24 4.55
N ASN A 722 -50.27 4.89 4.91
CA ASN A 722 -50.92 3.66 4.43
C ASN A 722 -51.85 3.85 3.22
N GLY A 723 -51.80 5.00 2.56
CA GLY A 723 -52.70 5.36 1.45
C GLY A 723 -53.94 6.14 1.90
N SER A 724 -54.13 6.38 3.20
CA SER A 724 -55.22 7.21 3.73
C SER A 724 -54.83 8.06 4.94
N THR A 725 -54.01 7.54 5.85
CA THR A 725 -53.59 8.21 7.08
C THR A 725 -52.12 7.92 7.39
N TRP A 726 -51.46 8.86 8.07
CA TRP A 726 -50.14 8.64 8.66
C TRP A 726 -50.28 7.94 10.02
N THR A 727 -49.49 6.91 10.25
CA THR A 727 -49.33 6.25 11.54
C THR A 727 -47.95 6.59 12.08
N ASN A 728 -47.91 7.16 13.29
CA ASN A 728 -46.68 7.65 13.91
C ASN A 728 -46.28 6.77 15.09
N ILE A 729 -44.99 6.74 15.38
CA ILE A 729 -44.41 6.26 16.62
C ILE A 729 -43.49 7.35 17.18
N ASN A 730 -43.55 7.58 18.49
CA ASN A 730 -42.85 8.68 19.15
C ASN A 730 -42.10 8.12 20.37
N SER A 731 -40.85 8.52 20.58
CA SER A 731 -40.06 8.12 21.75
C SER A 731 -40.33 8.99 22.97
N GLY A 732 -40.66 10.27 22.77
CA GLY A 732 -40.66 11.28 23.84
C GLY A 732 -39.27 11.70 24.31
N GLN A 733 -38.20 11.16 23.70
CA GLN A 733 -36.80 11.52 23.95
C GLN A 733 -36.35 12.59 22.95
N PHE A 734 -35.62 13.59 23.45
CA PHE A 734 -35.14 14.73 22.66
C PHE A 734 -33.61 14.68 22.58
N LEU A 735 -33.05 14.88 21.38
CA LEU A 735 -31.64 14.67 21.08
C LEU A 735 -30.88 15.97 20.76
N ALA A 736 -31.55 17.12 20.69
CA ALA A 736 -30.89 18.39 20.39
C ALA A 736 -29.83 18.75 21.43
N GLY A 737 -28.60 18.94 20.97
CA GLY A 737 -27.47 19.35 21.81
C GLY A 737 -26.96 18.28 22.77
N SER A 738 -27.38 17.01 22.64
CA SER A 738 -26.86 15.89 23.44
C SER A 738 -25.73 15.12 22.77
N GLY A 739 -25.31 15.50 21.56
CA GLY A 739 -24.21 14.87 20.82
C GLY A 739 -24.70 13.94 19.72
N TRP A 740 -23.86 12.96 19.37
CA TRP A 740 -24.16 11.94 18.37
C TRP A 740 -25.10 10.88 18.94
N HIS A 741 -26.08 10.49 18.14
CA HIS A 741 -27.00 9.40 18.44
C HIS A 741 -27.25 8.57 17.18
N HIS A 742 -27.41 7.25 17.33
CA HIS A 742 -27.88 6.41 16.25
C HIS A 742 -29.41 6.32 16.32
N VAL A 743 -30.09 6.67 15.24
CA VAL A 743 -31.55 6.61 15.16
C VAL A 743 -31.97 5.65 14.06
N ALA A 744 -32.86 4.71 14.38
CA ALA A 744 -33.36 3.77 13.39
C ALA A 744 -34.86 3.53 13.51
N TYR A 745 -35.51 3.28 12.37
CA TYR A 745 -36.91 2.93 12.25
C TYR A 745 -37.07 1.68 11.41
N THR A 746 -37.80 0.69 11.91
CA THR A 746 -38.10 -0.54 11.18
C THR A 746 -39.60 -0.71 10.99
N TYR A 747 -40.02 -1.25 9.85
CA TYR A 747 -41.39 -1.71 9.61
C TYR A 747 -41.39 -3.06 8.89
N ASP A 748 -42.15 -4.00 9.42
CA ASP A 748 -42.41 -5.33 8.85
C ASP A 748 -43.85 -5.40 8.33
N ASN A 749 -44.00 -5.61 7.03
CA ASN A 749 -45.30 -5.64 6.36
C ASN A 749 -46.08 -6.94 6.59
N ALA A 750 -45.42 -8.04 6.93
CA ALA A 750 -46.10 -9.29 7.25
C ALA A 750 -46.78 -9.17 8.61
N THR A 751 -46.10 -8.58 9.59
CA THR A 751 -46.60 -8.42 10.96
C THR A 751 -47.30 -7.09 11.22
N HIS A 752 -47.14 -6.11 10.33
CA HIS A 752 -47.57 -4.71 10.47
C HIS A 752 -47.03 -4.04 11.74
N VAL A 753 -45.83 -4.44 12.16
CA VAL A 753 -45.16 -3.86 13.34
C VAL A 753 -44.19 -2.80 12.84
N GLN A 754 -44.24 -1.63 13.47
CA GLN A 754 -43.19 -0.63 13.36
C GLN A 754 -42.48 -0.48 14.70
N THR A 755 -41.17 -0.24 14.67
CA THR A 755 -40.34 -0.05 15.86
C THR A 755 -39.39 1.12 15.62
N LEU A 756 -39.22 1.95 16.64
CA LEU A 756 -38.28 3.06 16.67
C LEU A 756 -37.16 2.72 17.66
N TYR A 757 -35.92 2.96 17.26
CA TYR A 757 -34.71 2.70 18.03
C TYR A 757 -33.91 3.99 18.19
N ILE A 758 -33.29 4.14 19.35
CA ILE A 758 -32.34 5.20 19.68
C ILE A 758 -31.16 4.51 20.34
N ASP A 759 -29.96 4.73 19.82
CA ASP A 759 -28.69 4.16 20.28
C ASP A 759 -28.79 2.63 20.42
N GLY A 760 -29.32 2.00 19.37
CA GLY A 760 -29.44 0.53 19.28
C GLY A 760 -30.59 -0.08 20.07
N VAL A 761 -31.18 0.69 20.99
CA VAL A 761 -32.24 0.22 21.90
C VAL A 761 -33.62 0.64 21.39
N ALA A 762 -34.59 -0.27 21.44
CA ALA A 762 -35.96 0.01 21.05
C ALA A 762 -36.60 1.07 21.98
N ALA A 763 -36.80 2.28 21.46
CA ALA A 763 -37.48 3.38 22.14
C ALA A 763 -39.02 3.23 22.12
N GLY A 764 -39.56 2.46 21.18
CA GLY A 764 -40.97 2.10 21.15
C GLY A 764 -41.31 1.14 20.02
N SER A 765 -42.37 0.34 20.19
CA SER A 765 -42.92 -0.54 19.14
C SER A 765 -44.44 -0.59 19.18
N ASN A 766 -45.11 -0.56 18.02
CA ASN A 766 -46.56 -0.75 17.92
C ASN A 766 -46.99 -1.38 16.58
N THR A 767 -48.18 -1.97 16.57
CA THR A 767 -48.82 -2.48 15.36
C THR A 767 -49.64 -1.39 14.68
N VAL A 768 -49.48 -1.23 13.37
CA VAL A 768 -50.18 -0.23 12.55
C VAL A 768 -51.19 -0.87 11.59
N SER A 769 -52.01 -0.04 10.94
CA SER A 769 -53.03 -0.50 10.01
C SER A 769 -52.54 -0.42 8.56
N GLY A 770 -52.30 -1.59 7.94
CA GLY A 770 -52.06 -1.74 6.51
C GLY A 770 -50.62 -1.44 6.07
N SER A 771 -50.33 -1.72 4.79
CA SER A 771 -49.02 -1.57 4.16
C SER A 771 -48.67 -0.13 3.81
N ILE A 772 -47.37 0.14 3.63
CA ILE A 772 -46.86 1.44 3.16
C ILE A 772 -47.38 1.74 1.74
N SER A 773 -47.72 3.00 1.49
CA SER A 773 -48.17 3.53 0.20
C SER A 773 -47.28 4.66 -0.28
N TYR A 774 -46.42 4.40 -1.27
CA TYR A 774 -45.49 5.37 -1.88
C TYR A 774 -46.14 6.28 -2.93
N THR A 775 -47.31 6.83 -2.63
CA THR A 775 -48.12 7.63 -3.58
C THR A 775 -47.96 9.15 -3.41
N LEU A 776 -47.07 9.58 -2.52
CA LEU A 776 -46.90 10.98 -2.13
C LEU A 776 -45.80 11.66 -2.96
N GLY A 777 -44.67 12.04 -2.34
CA GLY A 777 -43.49 12.55 -3.04
C GLY A 777 -42.94 11.54 -4.05
N ALA A 778 -42.13 12.00 -4.99
CA ALA A 778 -41.55 11.15 -6.05
C ALA A 778 -40.10 10.72 -5.76
N ASN A 779 -39.44 11.40 -4.81
CA ASN A 779 -38.02 11.28 -4.51
C ASN A 779 -37.82 11.11 -3.02
N SER A 780 -36.64 10.60 -2.66
CA SER A 780 -36.21 10.48 -1.28
C SER A 780 -35.22 11.59 -0.94
N PHE A 781 -35.16 11.93 0.34
CA PHE A 781 -34.32 13.02 0.83
C PHE A 781 -33.61 12.62 2.11
N ILE A 782 -32.37 13.08 2.24
CA ILE A 782 -31.61 13.13 3.49
C ILE A 782 -31.56 14.60 3.92
N GLY A 783 -31.96 14.88 5.16
CA GLY A 783 -31.98 16.22 5.74
C GLY A 783 -33.17 17.11 5.34
N LYS A 784 -34.19 16.58 4.62
CA LYS A 784 -35.33 17.37 4.12
C LYS A 784 -36.64 16.60 4.05
N HIS A 785 -37.74 17.35 4.17
CA HIS A 785 -39.10 16.83 4.01
C HIS A 785 -39.41 16.30 2.61
N GLY A 786 -40.00 15.10 2.53
CA GLY A 786 -40.24 14.38 1.28
C GLY A 786 -41.24 14.99 0.29
N ASP A 787 -42.03 15.98 0.71
CA ASP A 787 -42.92 16.78 -0.16
C ASP A 787 -42.35 18.16 -0.55
N GLY A 788 -41.13 18.49 -0.08
CA GLY A 788 -40.43 19.74 -0.35
C GLY A 788 -40.74 20.89 0.62
N GLN A 789 -41.54 20.69 1.67
CA GLN A 789 -41.69 21.68 2.74
C GLN A 789 -40.34 21.95 3.43
N THR A 790 -40.09 23.22 3.77
CA THR A 790 -38.82 23.64 4.41
C THR A 790 -38.91 23.73 5.93
N THR A 791 -40.08 23.43 6.51
CA THR A 791 -40.32 23.55 7.96
C THR A 791 -39.72 22.40 8.76
N PHE A 792 -39.18 21.38 8.09
CA PHE A 792 -38.60 20.20 8.72
C PHE A 792 -37.17 19.93 8.24
N ASP A 793 -36.53 20.95 7.66
CA ASP A 793 -35.17 20.81 7.14
C ASP A 793 -34.19 20.62 8.31
N PHE A 794 -33.23 19.72 8.13
CA PHE A 794 -32.31 19.32 9.19
C PHE A 794 -31.19 20.36 9.37
N ASN A 795 -30.85 20.66 10.62
CA ASN A 795 -29.75 21.56 10.98
C ASN A 795 -28.84 20.87 12.00
N GLY A 796 -27.69 20.40 11.54
CA GLY A 796 -26.76 19.61 12.32
C GLY A 796 -25.89 18.74 11.43
N LEU A 797 -25.36 17.67 12.01
CA LEU A 797 -24.54 16.70 11.30
C LEU A 797 -25.34 15.40 11.11
N ILE A 798 -25.27 14.82 9.92
CA ILE A 798 -25.79 13.47 9.64
C ILE A 798 -24.63 12.65 9.11
N ASP A 799 -24.61 11.40 9.53
CA ASP A 799 -23.63 10.44 9.10
C ASP A 799 -24.25 9.05 8.90
N ASP A 800 -23.60 8.20 8.10
CA ASP A 800 -23.90 6.77 7.99
C ASP A 800 -25.36 6.43 7.66
N VAL A 801 -25.92 7.13 6.67
CA VAL A 801 -27.33 6.96 6.32
C VAL A 801 -27.55 5.64 5.59
N ARG A 802 -28.46 4.81 6.11
CA ARG A 802 -28.78 3.49 5.57
C ARG A 802 -30.27 3.30 5.32
N VAL A 803 -30.59 2.72 4.18
CA VAL A 803 -31.96 2.38 3.75
C VAL A 803 -32.01 0.94 3.29
N TYR A 804 -32.82 0.11 3.97
CA TYR A 804 -32.99 -1.31 3.66
C TYR A 804 -34.38 -1.62 3.11
N ASP A 805 -34.49 -2.60 2.21
CA ASP A 805 -35.78 -3.20 1.80
C ASP A 805 -36.20 -4.41 2.65
N ARG A 806 -35.60 -4.52 3.85
CA ARG A 806 -35.94 -5.49 4.88
C ARG A 806 -36.05 -4.83 6.26
N THR A 807 -36.69 -5.54 7.17
CA THR A 807 -36.75 -5.18 8.60
C THR A 807 -35.50 -5.73 9.28
N LEU A 808 -34.66 -4.86 9.85
CA LEU A 808 -33.58 -5.27 10.73
C LEU A 808 -34.14 -5.69 12.09
N ASP A 809 -33.54 -6.70 12.71
CA ASP A 809 -33.86 -7.08 14.08
C ASP A 809 -33.13 -6.22 15.13
N ALA A 810 -33.44 -6.44 16.41
CA ALA A 810 -32.85 -5.62 17.48
C ALA A 810 -31.34 -5.82 17.65
N SER A 811 -30.79 -7.00 17.33
CA SER A 811 -29.34 -7.24 17.37
C SER A 811 -28.64 -6.53 16.21
N GLU A 812 -29.23 -6.56 15.02
CA GLU A 812 -28.70 -5.85 13.85
C GLU A 812 -28.72 -4.33 14.05
N VAL A 813 -29.82 -3.78 14.59
CA VAL A 813 -29.89 -2.34 14.89
C VAL A 813 -28.97 -1.96 16.06
N GLY A 814 -28.79 -2.85 17.04
CA GLY A 814 -27.81 -2.69 18.10
C GLY A 814 -26.39 -2.60 17.56
N ALA A 815 -25.99 -3.53 16.69
CA ALA A 815 -24.68 -3.52 16.04
C ALA A 815 -24.43 -2.23 15.25
N LEU A 816 -25.41 -1.76 14.45
CA LEU A 816 -25.29 -0.47 13.74
C LEU A 816 -25.11 0.74 14.67
N ALA A 817 -25.56 0.65 15.91
CA ALA A 817 -25.49 1.72 16.89
C ALA A 817 -24.24 1.67 17.78
N ASP A 818 -23.64 0.50 17.94
CA ASP A 818 -22.42 0.31 18.73
C ASP A 818 -21.17 0.51 17.88
N ASP A 819 -21.31 0.43 16.56
CA ASP A 819 -20.20 0.46 15.62
C ASP A 819 -20.05 1.86 15.00
N LEU A 820 -19.10 2.62 15.55
CA LEU A 820 -18.86 4.03 15.22
C LEU A 820 -17.97 4.22 13.98
N ASN A 821 -17.20 3.21 13.55
CA ASN A 821 -16.29 3.27 12.42
C ASN A 821 -16.42 1.99 11.59
N LEU A 822 -17.42 1.99 10.70
CA LEU A 822 -17.88 0.80 9.99
C LEU A 822 -16.94 0.36 8.86
N GLN A 823 -16.00 1.22 8.48
CA GLN A 823 -15.13 1.05 7.33
C GLN A 823 -13.93 1.99 7.40
N ASP A 824 -12.73 1.52 7.09
CA ASP A 824 -11.60 2.38 6.76
C ASP A 824 -11.17 2.14 5.32
N THR A 825 -11.09 3.20 4.51
CA THR A 825 -10.70 3.15 3.10
C THR A 825 -9.53 4.06 2.80
N ASP A 826 -8.42 3.45 2.41
CA ASP A 826 -7.20 4.15 2.00
C ASP A 826 -6.88 3.91 0.52
N THR A 827 -6.12 4.84 -0.04
CA THR A 827 -5.60 4.71 -1.41
C THR A 827 -4.10 4.95 -1.47
N VAL A 828 -3.42 4.17 -2.31
CA VAL A 828 -2.02 4.35 -2.67
C VAL A 828 -1.93 4.66 -4.16
N ALA A 829 -1.44 5.86 -4.47
CA ALA A 829 -1.12 6.23 -5.85
C ALA A 829 0.18 5.53 -6.28
N ILE A 830 0.15 4.85 -7.43
CA ILE A 830 1.29 4.16 -8.03
C ILE A 830 1.57 4.78 -9.40
N THR A 831 2.79 5.25 -9.62
CA THR A 831 3.24 5.69 -10.94
C THR A 831 4.01 4.56 -11.62
N VAL A 832 3.52 4.11 -12.77
CA VAL A 832 4.22 3.15 -13.62
C VAL A 832 5.07 3.93 -14.63
N THR A 833 6.39 3.83 -14.51
CA THR A 833 7.33 4.53 -15.37
C THR A 833 7.62 3.70 -16.63
N PRO A 834 7.65 4.35 -17.81
CA PRO A 834 7.92 3.66 -19.06
C PRO A 834 9.35 3.10 -19.07
N VAL A 835 9.49 1.91 -19.65
CA VAL A 835 10.72 1.22 -19.99
C VAL A 835 10.60 0.81 -21.45
N ASN A 836 11.49 1.33 -22.29
CA ASN A 836 11.46 1.11 -23.72
C ASN A 836 11.28 -0.38 -24.11
N ASP A 837 10.22 -0.66 -24.85
CA ASP A 837 9.89 -1.94 -25.46
C ASP A 837 10.50 -2.05 -26.86
N ALA A 838 10.74 -3.28 -27.31
CA ALA A 838 11.21 -3.49 -28.68
C ALA A 838 10.02 -3.38 -29.65
N PRO A 839 10.20 -2.76 -30.83
CA PRO A 839 9.11 -2.63 -31.78
C PRO A 839 8.79 -3.98 -32.42
N THR A 840 7.56 -4.16 -32.88
CA THR A 840 7.14 -5.36 -33.61
C THR A 840 6.96 -5.07 -35.10
N GLY A 841 7.65 -5.85 -35.93
CA GLY A 841 7.44 -5.87 -37.38
C GLY A 841 6.41 -6.92 -37.78
N THR A 842 5.93 -6.85 -39.03
CA THR A 842 5.07 -7.89 -39.61
C THR A 842 5.55 -8.32 -40.99
N ASN A 843 5.31 -9.58 -41.37
CA ASN A 843 5.59 -10.06 -42.73
C ASN A 843 4.89 -9.18 -43.79
N GLY A 844 5.64 -8.79 -44.81
CA GLY A 844 5.16 -8.00 -45.94
C GLY A 844 5.07 -8.82 -47.23
N THR A 845 4.16 -8.44 -48.12
CA THR A 845 4.16 -8.93 -49.51
C THR A 845 3.93 -7.76 -50.44
N ILE A 846 4.86 -7.56 -51.37
CA ILE A 846 4.76 -6.53 -52.40
C ILE A 846 4.59 -7.17 -53.77
N THR A 847 3.95 -6.44 -54.69
CA THR A 847 3.82 -6.84 -56.09
C THR A 847 4.58 -5.86 -56.96
N ALA A 848 5.64 -6.35 -57.60
CA ALA A 848 6.42 -5.62 -58.59
C ALA A 848 6.02 -6.02 -60.02
N ILE A 849 6.44 -5.23 -60.98
CA ILE A 849 6.36 -5.56 -62.41
C ILE A 849 7.77 -5.95 -62.84
N GLU A 850 7.91 -6.98 -63.66
CA GLU A 850 9.23 -7.33 -64.22
C GLU A 850 9.84 -6.15 -65.01
N ASP A 851 11.17 -6.16 -65.13
CA ASP A 851 11.97 -5.12 -65.79
C ASP A 851 11.86 -3.69 -65.22
N THR A 852 11.14 -3.51 -64.11
CA THR A 852 10.96 -2.23 -63.44
C THR A 852 11.43 -2.33 -61.99
N ASP A 853 12.27 -1.38 -61.57
CA ASP A 853 12.68 -1.30 -60.16
C ASP A 853 11.46 -1.04 -59.27
N TYR A 854 11.28 -1.85 -58.23
CA TYR A 854 10.33 -1.56 -57.15
C TYR A 854 10.98 -0.60 -56.15
N VAL A 855 10.26 0.45 -55.76
CA VAL A 855 10.69 1.42 -54.75
C VAL A 855 9.95 1.11 -53.46
N PHE A 856 10.70 0.76 -52.40
CA PHE A 856 10.09 0.48 -51.10
C PHE A 856 9.66 1.76 -50.40
N THR A 857 8.64 1.65 -49.56
CA THR A 857 8.17 2.66 -48.62
C THR A 857 8.23 2.09 -47.20
N THR A 858 8.24 2.96 -46.20
CA THR A 858 8.17 2.54 -44.79
C THR A 858 6.96 1.65 -44.49
N SER A 859 5.84 1.87 -45.19
CA SER A 859 4.63 1.05 -45.05
C SER A 859 4.77 -0.40 -45.49
N ASP A 860 5.78 -0.74 -46.29
CA ASP A 860 6.00 -2.12 -46.73
C ASP A 860 6.51 -3.03 -45.59
N PHE A 861 7.15 -2.46 -44.57
CA PHE A 861 7.84 -3.22 -43.53
C PHE A 861 6.98 -3.57 -42.32
N GLY A 862 5.81 -2.94 -42.13
CA GLY A 862 4.95 -3.15 -40.96
C GLY A 862 5.66 -2.76 -39.65
N PHE A 863 5.07 -1.84 -38.90
CA PHE A 863 5.70 -1.33 -37.69
C PHE A 863 4.62 -1.02 -36.67
N SER A 864 4.80 -1.53 -35.46
CA SER A 864 4.01 -1.16 -34.28
C SER A 864 4.95 -1.17 -33.09
N ASP A 865 4.85 -0.14 -32.27
CA ASP A 865 5.61 -0.01 -31.05
C ASP A 865 4.67 0.30 -29.87
N ALA A 866 4.98 -0.26 -28.69
CA ALA A 866 4.13 -0.16 -27.51
C ALA A 866 4.26 1.22 -26.83
N ASP A 867 5.47 1.79 -26.82
CA ASP A 867 5.76 3.14 -26.31
C ASP A 867 5.26 4.25 -27.25
N GLY A 868 4.99 3.89 -28.52
CA GLY A 868 4.61 4.83 -29.56
C GLY A 868 5.81 5.52 -30.20
N ASP A 869 7.00 4.93 -30.07
CA ASP A 869 8.21 5.41 -30.72
C ASP A 869 8.10 5.28 -32.25
N ALA A 870 8.85 6.13 -32.94
CA ALA A 870 8.74 6.27 -34.39
C ALA A 870 9.62 5.26 -35.11
N PHE A 871 9.14 4.71 -36.24
CA PHE A 871 9.94 3.82 -37.07
C PHE A 871 11.23 4.52 -37.55
N ASP A 872 12.40 4.13 -37.01
CA ASP A 872 13.68 4.78 -37.28
C ASP A 872 14.43 4.10 -38.44
N ARG A 873 14.50 2.77 -38.46
CA ARG A 873 15.28 2.02 -39.47
C ARG A 873 14.88 0.55 -39.60
N VAL A 874 15.23 -0.04 -40.73
CA VAL A 874 15.11 -1.48 -40.98
C VAL A 874 16.49 -2.15 -41.04
N TRP A 875 16.65 -3.25 -40.30
CA TRP A 875 17.79 -4.16 -40.43
C TRP A 875 17.48 -5.24 -41.47
N ILE A 876 18.32 -5.38 -42.49
CA ILE A 876 18.12 -6.41 -43.52
C ILE A 876 19.01 -7.61 -43.20
N ALA A 877 18.38 -8.68 -42.70
CA ALA A 877 19.06 -9.88 -42.21
C ALA A 877 19.55 -10.78 -43.36
N THR A 878 18.76 -10.91 -44.42
CA THR A 878 19.10 -11.70 -45.61
C THR A 878 18.83 -10.90 -46.88
N LEU A 879 19.44 -11.29 -48.01
CA LEU A 879 19.20 -10.67 -49.31
C LEU A 879 18.27 -11.55 -50.16
N PRO A 880 17.52 -10.95 -51.11
CA PRO A 880 16.76 -11.70 -52.11
C PRO A 880 17.64 -12.71 -52.85
N SER A 881 17.16 -13.95 -53.04
CA SER A 881 17.85 -14.96 -53.85
C SER A 881 17.77 -14.66 -55.35
N GLN A 882 16.81 -13.85 -55.78
CA GLN A 882 16.67 -13.34 -57.14
C GLN A 882 16.48 -11.82 -57.16
N GLY A 883 16.97 -11.18 -58.21
CA GLY A 883 17.02 -9.72 -58.33
C GLY A 883 18.15 -9.12 -57.48
N THR A 884 18.16 -7.80 -57.34
CA THR A 884 19.18 -7.10 -56.55
C THR A 884 18.52 -5.98 -55.74
N LEU A 885 18.60 -6.10 -54.41
CA LEU A 885 18.25 -5.02 -53.50
C LEU A 885 19.35 -3.96 -53.54
N LYS A 886 18.97 -2.70 -53.67
CA LYS A 886 19.86 -1.54 -53.80
C LYS A 886 19.48 -0.47 -52.79
N TRP A 887 20.49 0.22 -52.27
CA TRP A 887 20.34 1.44 -51.49
C TRP A 887 21.11 2.55 -52.17
N ASN A 888 20.43 3.66 -52.46
CA ASN A 888 20.98 4.80 -53.19
C ASN A 888 21.68 4.39 -54.51
N GLY A 889 21.04 3.47 -55.25
CA GLY A 889 21.52 2.95 -56.52
C GLY A 889 22.68 1.94 -56.45
N SER A 890 23.24 1.67 -55.27
CA SER A 890 24.31 0.67 -55.07
C SER A 890 23.76 -0.62 -54.47
N GLY A 891 24.35 -1.78 -54.79
CA GLY A 891 23.92 -3.06 -54.22
C GLY A 891 24.01 -3.08 -52.69
N PHE A 892 22.96 -3.58 -52.03
CA PHE A 892 22.88 -3.66 -50.57
C PHE A 892 23.61 -4.89 -50.03
N SER A 893 24.08 -4.84 -48.77
CA SER A 893 24.73 -5.97 -48.09
C SER A 893 23.95 -6.36 -46.84
N ALA A 894 23.61 -7.64 -46.70
CA ALA A 894 22.95 -8.17 -45.49
C ALA A 894 23.73 -7.84 -44.20
N GLY A 895 23.00 -7.71 -43.10
CA GLY A 895 23.54 -7.37 -41.78
C GLY A 895 23.70 -5.87 -41.54
N ASN A 896 23.11 -5.02 -42.38
CA ASN A 896 23.18 -3.55 -42.26
C ASN A 896 21.78 -2.94 -42.15
N TYR A 897 21.75 -1.69 -41.67
CA TYR A 897 20.53 -0.89 -41.52
C TYR A 897 20.29 0.03 -42.71
N ILE A 898 19.01 0.36 -42.92
CA ILE A 898 18.56 1.44 -43.80
C ILE A 898 17.63 2.34 -42.98
N MET A 899 17.91 3.64 -42.94
CA MET A 899 17.05 4.58 -42.21
C MET A 899 15.69 4.70 -42.88
N ALA A 900 14.64 4.87 -42.09
CA ALA A 900 13.28 5.11 -42.57
C ALA A 900 13.22 6.35 -43.49
N GLU A 901 13.99 7.40 -43.17
CA GLU A 901 14.12 8.59 -44.03
C GLU A 901 14.63 8.27 -45.45
N ASP A 902 15.58 7.34 -45.60
CA ASP A 902 16.10 6.94 -46.90
C ASP A 902 15.08 6.10 -47.69
N ILE A 903 14.26 5.32 -46.97
CA ILE A 903 13.17 4.55 -47.57
C ILE A 903 12.07 5.52 -48.06
N ASP A 904 11.68 6.49 -47.25
CA ASP A 904 10.69 7.51 -47.63
C ASP A 904 11.18 8.43 -48.77
N LEU A 905 12.50 8.63 -48.89
CA LEU A 905 13.13 9.29 -50.04
C LEU A 905 13.20 8.39 -51.29
N GLY A 906 12.75 7.14 -51.20
CA GLY A 906 12.74 6.17 -52.30
C GLY A 906 14.12 5.66 -52.69
N LEU A 907 15.09 5.69 -51.76
CA LEU A 907 16.47 5.26 -52.02
C LEU A 907 16.65 3.75 -51.92
N LEU A 908 15.73 3.06 -51.25
CA LEU A 908 15.70 1.59 -51.20
C LEU A 908 14.88 1.05 -52.37
N THR A 909 15.55 0.36 -53.29
CA THR A 909 14.92 -0.23 -54.47
C THR A 909 15.28 -1.70 -54.63
N TRP A 910 14.43 -2.46 -55.30
CA TRP A 910 14.74 -3.81 -55.76
C TRP A 910 14.57 -3.91 -57.27
N THR A 911 15.64 -4.35 -57.94
CA THR A 911 15.63 -4.62 -59.38
C THR A 911 15.33 -6.10 -59.62
N PRO A 912 14.20 -6.46 -60.27
CA PRO A 912 13.93 -7.83 -60.66
C PRO A 912 14.99 -8.36 -61.66
N PRO A 913 15.19 -9.69 -61.76
CA PRO A 913 15.85 -10.27 -62.93
C PRO A 913 15.08 -9.91 -64.21
N ALA A 914 15.81 -9.70 -65.31
CA ALA A 914 15.18 -9.37 -66.58
C ALA A 914 14.28 -10.52 -67.08
N ASN A 915 13.06 -10.19 -67.51
CA ASN A 915 12.08 -11.10 -68.11
C ASN A 915 11.75 -12.33 -67.25
N VAL A 916 11.65 -12.14 -65.93
CA VAL A 916 11.26 -13.19 -64.98
C VAL A 916 10.12 -12.70 -64.10
N SER A 917 8.97 -13.38 -64.21
CA SER A 917 7.78 -13.16 -63.39
C SER A 917 7.39 -14.40 -62.58
N GLY A 918 6.57 -14.21 -61.55
CA GLY A 918 6.09 -15.29 -60.69
C GLY A 918 5.60 -14.83 -59.32
N ALA A 919 4.69 -15.59 -58.73
CA ALA A 919 4.30 -15.42 -57.33
C ALA A 919 5.42 -15.93 -56.41
N ALA A 920 5.69 -15.17 -55.35
CA ALA A 920 6.77 -15.37 -54.39
C ALA A 920 8.12 -15.65 -55.08
N LEU A 921 8.47 -14.83 -56.09
CA LEU A 921 9.67 -15.03 -56.91
C LEU A 921 10.94 -15.03 -56.06
N THR A 922 10.96 -14.18 -55.02
CA THR A 922 12.05 -14.08 -54.06
C THR A 922 11.52 -13.56 -52.72
N SER A 923 12.34 -13.67 -51.69
CA SER A 923 12.08 -13.08 -50.39
C SER A 923 13.36 -12.67 -49.70
N PHE A 924 13.26 -11.76 -48.75
CA PHE A 924 14.33 -11.44 -47.82
C PHE A 924 13.76 -11.23 -46.42
N THR A 925 14.61 -11.34 -45.39
CA THR A 925 14.19 -11.15 -44.01
C THR A 925 14.71 -9.83 -43.44
N PHE A 926 13.92 -9.21 -42.58
CA PHE A 926 14.19 -7.92 -41.99
C PHE A 926 13.70 -7.83 -40.54
N GLN A 927 14.20 -6.88 -39.77
CA GLN A 927 13.71 -6.49 -38.44
C GLN A 927 13.58 -4.97 -38.42
N VAL A 928 12.57 -4.44 -37.74
CA VAL A 928 12.35 -2.99 -37.59
C VAL A 928 12.94 -2.50 -36.27
N GLN A 929 13.29 -1.22 -36.21
CA GLN A 929 13.86 -0.56 -35.03
C GLN A 929 13.29 0.85 -34.91
N ASP A 930 13.04 1.29 -33.68
CA ASP A 930 12.28 2.50 -33.30
C ASP A 930 13.10 3.61 -32.63
N ASP A 931 14.38 3.37 -32.33
CA ASP A 931 15.35 4.44 -32.09
C ASP A 931 16.80 3.94 -32.33
N SER A 932 17.82 4.58 -31.75
CA SER A 932 19.23 4.18 -31.94
C SER A 932 19.83 3.20 -30.90
N ALA A 933 19.09 2.76 -29.88
CA ALA A 933 19.60 1.84 -28.84
C ALA A 933 19.48 0.35 -29.23
N SER A 934 20.24 -0.55 -28.60
CA SER A 934 20.30 -1.97 -29.01
C SER A 934 19.15 -2.85 -28.52
N SER A 935 18.40 -2.42 -27.50
CA SER A 935 17.18 -3.09 -27.00
C SER A 935 15.97 -2.89 -27.91
N ASN A 936 16.13 -2.09 -28.97
CA ASN A 936 15.06 -1.42 -29.69
C ASN A 936 14.95 -1.98 -31.12
N LEU A 937 15.30 -3.27 -31.28
CA LEU A 937 15.19 -4.02 -32.52
C LEU A 937 14.16 -5.12 -32.31
N ASP A 938 13.21 -5.24 -33.23
CA ASP A 938 12.25 -6.33 -33.29
C ASP A 938 12.94 -7.66 -33.02
N LEU A 939 12.47 -8.40 -32.01
CA LEU A 939 13.15 -9.60 -31.52
C LEU A 939 13.14 -10.75 -32.53
N THR A 940 12.26 -10.72 -33.54
CA THR A 940 12.09 -11.80 -34.51
C THR A 940 12.15 -11.32 -35.96
N PRO A 941 13.00 -11.92 -36.83
CA PRO A 941 13.01 -11.55 -38.24
C PRO A 941 11.69 -11.80 -38.96
N ASN A 942 11.16 -10.75 -39.58
CA ASN A 942 10.03 -10.77 -40.49
C ASN A 942 10.48 -11.03 -41.94
N THR A 943 9.55 -11.47 -42.78
CA THR A 943 9.80 -11.82 -44.18
C THR A 943 9.11 -10.82 -45.11
N MET A 944 9.87 -10.27 -46.06
CA MET A 944 9.35 -9.55 -47.22
C MET A 944 9.29 -10.52 -48.40
N THR A 945 8.09 -10.83 -48.88
CA THR A 945 7.86 -11.61 -50.10
C THR A 945 7.66 -10.68 -51.29
N VAL A 946 8.28 -11.00 -52.41
CA VAL A 946 8.17 -10.23 -53.65
C VAL A 946 7.47 -11.06 -54.71
N ASP A 947 6.24 -10.69 -55.04
CA ASP A 947 5.52 -11.15 -56.23
C ASP A 947 5.93 -10.31 -57.44
N VAL A 948 6.09 -10.93 -58.60
CA VAL A 948 6.38 -10.21 -59.85
C VAL A 948 5.33 -10.55 -60.90
N THR A 949 4.61 -9.55 -61.39
CA THR A 949 3.69 -9.69 -62.51
C THR A 949 4.41 -9.50 -63.83
N ALA A 950 4.00 -10.29 -64.82
CA ALA A 950 4.53 -10.20 -66.16
C ALA A 950 4.17 -8.87 -66.85
N GLN A 951 5.07 -8.36 -67.68
CA GLN A 951 4.85 -7.24 -68.60
C GLN A 951 5.22 -7.71 -70.00
N ASN A 952 4.31 -7.54 -70.97
CA ASN A 952 4.50 -8.04 -72.34
C ASN A 952 5.81 -7.53 -72.96
N ASP A 953 6.70 -8.46 -73.30
CA ASP A 953 7.86 -8.26 -74.14
C ASP A 953 7.41 -8.15 -75.61
N LEU A 954 8.03 -7.27 -76.42
CA LEU A 954 7.67 -7.17 -77.84
C LEU A 954 8.20 -8.37 -78.64
N PRO A 955 7.45 -8.88 -79.64
CA PRO A 955 7.90 -10.00 -80.43
C PRO A 955 9.07 -9.63 -81.33
N THR A 956 9.84 -10.64 -81.70
CA THR A 956 10.94 -10.54 -82.67
C THR A 956 10.73 -11.47 -83.87
N ALA A 957 11.39 -11.17 -84.97
CA ALA A 957 11.43 -12.01 -86.16
C ALA A 957 12.86 -12.09 -86.74
N GLY A 958 13.04 -12.86 -87.80
CA GLY A 958 14.28 -12.92 -88.56
C GLY A 958 14.04 -12.70 -90.05
N ASN A 959 15.01 -12.08 -90.73
CA ASN A 959 15.02 -12.05 -92.20
C ASN A 959 15.02 -13.48 -92.75
N ASN A 960 14.35 -13.69 -93.87
CA ASN A 960 14.33 -15.00 -94.52
C ASN A 960 14.42 -14.87 -96.04
N THR A 961 14.89 -15.94 -96.68
CA THR A 961 14.89 -16.08 -98.14
C THR A 961 14.18 -17.37 -98.51
N VAL A 962 13.17 -17.27 -99.37
CA VAL A 962 12.45 -18.41 -99.94
C VAL A 962 12.75 -18.55 -101.43
N THR A 963 12.58 -19.74 -102.00
CA THR A 963 12.86 -19.99 -103.41
C THR A 963 11.64 -20.61 -104.10
N THR A 964 11.31 -20.11 -105.29
CA THR A 964 10.33 -20.72 -106.20
C THR A 964 10.91 -20.82 -107.61
N ASN A 965 10.24 -21.56 -108.50
CA ASN A 965 10.57 -21.53 -109.92
C ASN A 965 9.87 -20.35 -110.60
N GLU A 966 10.39 -19.89 -111.74
CA GLU A 966 9.64 -18.95 -112.58
C GLU A 966 8.29 -19.54 -113.01
N ASP A 967 7.33 -18.66 -113.24
CA ASP A 967 5.92 -18.97 -113.50
C ASP A 967 5.21 -19.81 -112.42
N THR A 968 5.84 -20.01 -111.26
CA THR A 968 5.28 -20.75 -110.12
C THR A 968 5.14 -19.83 -108.92
N SER A 969 3.91 -19.66 -108.43
CA SER A 969 3.69 -18.88 -107.21
C SER A 969 4.24 -19.59 -105.97
N TYR A 970 4.97 -18.87 -105.13
CA TYR A 970 5.34 -19.32 -103.79
C TYR A 970 4.17 -19.11 -102.83
N THR A 971 3.88 -20.07 -101.95
CA THR A 971 2.88 -19.95 -100.89
C THR A 971 3.61 -19.88 -99.55
N PHE A 972 3.44 -18.77 -98.81
CA PHE A 972 4.11 -18.58 -97.53
C PHE A 972 3.45 -19.39 -96.41
N ALA A 973 4.27 -19.87 -95.49
CA ALA A 973 3.85 -20.49 -94.23
C ALA A 973 4.32 -19.63 -93.05
N ALA A 974 3.68 -19.80 -91.88
CA ALA A 974 4.04 -19.04 -90.68
C ALA A 974 5.53 -19.20 -90.29
N GLY A 975 6.10 -20.38 -90.55
CA GLY A 975 7.52 -20.67 -90.30
C GLY A 975 8.48 -19.82 -91.13
N ASP A 976 8.04 -19.26 -92.26
CA ASP A 976 8.91 -18.43 -93.10
C ASP A 976 9.26 -17.09 -92.44
N PHE A 977 8.47 -16.64 -91.45
CA PHE A 977 8.63 -15.33 -90.81
C PHE A 977 9.52 -15.37 -89.55
N ASN A 978 10.03 -16.55 -89.16
CA ASN A 978 11.00 -16.71 -88.07
C ASN A 978 10.60 -16.00 -86.75
N PHE A 979 9.33 -16.05 -86.38
CA PHE A 979 8.79 -15.42 -85.18
C PHE A 979 9.36 -16.02 -83.88
N ALA A 980 9.69 -15.18 -82.92
CA ALA A 980 10.07 -15.56 -81.56
C ALA A 980 9.59 -14.50 -80.56
N ASP A 981 9.14 -14.96 -79.40
CA ASP A 981 8.61 -14.15 -78.32
C ASP A 981 9.10 -14.66 -76.96
N ILE A 982 9.39 -13.76 -76.03
CA ILE A 982 9.97 -14.10 -74.71
C ILE A 982 8.90 -14.58 -73.73
N ASP A 983 7.67 -14.07 -73.84
CA ASP A 983 6.52 -14.47 -73.02
C ASP A 983 5.95 -15.83 -73.45
N GLY A 984 6.40 -16.36 -74.59
CA GLY A 984 5.92 -17.61 -75.16
C GLY A 984 4.63 -17.46 -75.96
N ASP A 985 4.24 -16.22 -76.28
CA ASP A 985 3.15 -15.94 -77.20
C ASP A 985 3.42 -16.51 -78.59
N THR A 986 2.37 -16.69 -79.37
CA THR A 986 2.46 -17.26 -80.73
C THR A 986 2.21 -16.19 -81.78
N LEU A 987 2.83 -16.31 -82.96
CA LEU A 987 2.60 -15.40 -84.08
C LEU A 987 1.08 -15.21 -84.33
N SER A 988 0.57 -14.00 -84.17
CA SER A 988 -0.82 -13.63 -84.44
C SER A 988 -0.99 -13.15 -85.88
N SER A 989 -0.11 -12.27 -86.35
CA SER A 989 -0.17 -11.74 -87.72
C SER A 989 1.17 -11.20 -88.22
N VAL A 990 1.25 -11.01 -89.54
CA VAL A 990 2.36 -10.37 -90.24
C VAL A 990 1.85 -9.12 -90.92
N LYS A 991 2.49 -7.98 -90.68
CA LYS A 991 2.16 -6.71 -91.33
C LYS A 991 3.23 -6.37 -92.36
N VAL A 992 2.82 -6.19 -93.61
CA VAL A 992 3.75 -5.85 -94.71
C VAL A 992 4.08 -4.37 -94.68
N THR A 993 5.34 -4.05 -94.40
CA THR A 993 5.84 -2.68 -94.16
C THR A 993 6.60 -2.09 -95.36
N SER A 994 6.93 -2.91 -96.35
CA SER A 994 7.27 -2.45 -97.72
C SER A 994 6.78 -3.48 -98.71
N LEU A 995 6.32 -3.04 -99.88
CA LEU A 995 5.87 -3.92 -100.95
C LEU A 995 7.04 -4.36 -101.83
N GLU A 996 6.81 -5.44 -102.56
CA GLU A 996 7.61 -5.94 -103.67
C GLU A 996 7.69 -4.91 -104.83
N SER A 997 8.80 -4.92 -105.57
CA SER A 997 9.07 -4.09 -106.75
C SER A 997 8.91 -4.82 -108.10
N ALA A 998 8.87 -6.15 -108.10
CA ALA A 998 8.77 -7.07 -109.22
C ALA A 998 7.99 -8.35 -108.83
N GLY A 999 7.13 -8.84 -109.71
CA GLY A 999 6.16 -9.88 -109.36
C GLY A 999 4.92 -9.30 -108.68
N SER A 1000 4.21 -10.12 -107.92
CA SER A 1000 2.97 -9.72 -107.23
C SER A 1000 2.76 -10.55 -105.97
N LEU A 1001 2.80 -9.89 -104.81
CA LEU A 1001 2.42 -10.44 -103.51
C LEU A 1001 0.90 -10.31 -103.35
N LYS A 1002 0.24 -11.44 -103.11
CA LYS A 1002 -1.22 -11.53 -103.07
C LYS A 1002 -1.71 -12.17 -101.80
N LEU A 1003 -2.79 -11.63 -101.26
CA LEU A 1003 -3.61 -12.26 -100.22
C LEU A 1003 -4.94 -12.69 -100.83
N ASN A 1004 -5.23 -13.99 -100.79
CA ASN A 1004 -6.45 -14.58 -101.34
C ASN A 1004 -6.73 -14.12 -102.80
N GLY A 1005 -5.66 -14.05 -103.61
CA GLY A 1005 -5.70 -13.66 -105.02
C GLY A 1005 -5.79 -12.15 -105.30
N SER A 1006 -5.88 -11.28 -104.29
CA SER A 1006 -5.83 -9.81 -104.43
C SER A 1006 -4.47 -9.26 -104.02
N ASP A 1007 -3.99 -8.21 -104.68
CA ASP A 1007 -2.69 -7.60 -104.36
C ASP A 1007 -2.64 -7.11 -102.89
N VAL A 1008 -1.52 -7.40 -102.22
CA VAL A 1008 -1.25 -6.89 -100.88
C VAL A 1008 -0.94 -5.40 -100.95
N THR A 1009 -1.45 -4.64 -99.99
CA THR A 1009 -1.25 -3.20 -99.88
C THR A 1009 -0.28 -2.86 -98.75
N LEU A 1010 0.38 -1.70 -98.83
CA LEU A 1010 1.32 -1.27 -97.82
C LEU A 1010 0.63 -1.14 -96.45
N ASN A 1011 1.27 -1.66 -95.41
CA ASN A 1011 0.79 -1.80 -94.04
C ASN A 1011 -0.39 -2.77 -93.85
N GLN A 1012 -0.70 -3.60 -94.84
CA GLN A 1012 -1.71 -4.63 -94.68
C GLN A 1012 -1.26 -5.68 -93.67
N VAL A 1013 -2.15 -5.93 -92.71
CA VAL A 1013 -1.99 -6.99 -91.71
C VAL A 1013 -2.59 -8.27 -92.26
N ILE A 1014 -1.82 -9.35 -92.19
CA ILE A 1014 -2.15 -10.67 -92.69
C ILE A 1014 -2.17 -11.61 -91.49
N SER A 1015 -3.34 -12.16 -91.17
CA SER A 1015 -3.47 -13.04 -90.00
C SER A 1015 -2.67 -14.32 -90.18
N LYS A 1016 -2.17 -14.91 -89.10
CA LYS A 1016 -1.56 -16.25 -89.13
C LYS A 1016 -2.53 -17.28 -89.72
N ALA A 1017 -3.83 -17.14 -89.46
CA ALA A 1017 -4.85 -18.01 -90.03
C ALA A 1017 -4.89 -17.95 -91.56
N ASP A 1018 -4.76 -16.77 -92.16
CA ASP A 1018 -4.71 -16.62 -93.62
C ASP A 1018 -3.41 -17.19 -94.22
N ILE A 1019 -2.29 -17.04 -93.50
CA ILE A 1019 -0.99 -17.62 -93.89
C ILE A 1019 -1.05 -19.14 -93.81
N ASP A 1020 -1.56 -19.71 -92.70
CA ASP A 1020 -1.73 -21.15 -92.52
C ASP A 1020 -2.73 -21.75 -93.52
N ALA A 1021 -3.73 -20.97 -93.96
CA ALA A 1021 -4.65 -21.35 -95.02
C ALA A 1021 -4.03 -21.25 -96.43
N GLY A 1022 -2.77 -20.84 -96.55
CA GLY A 1022 -2.03 -20.71 -97.80
C GLY A 1022 -2.53 -19.58 -98.70
N LEU A 1023 -3.16 -18.55 -98.12
CA LEU A 1023 -3.74 -17.45 -98.89
C LEU A 1023 -2.72 -16.37 -99.26
N LEU A 1024 -1.59 -16.30 -98.55
CA LEU A 1024 -0.50 -15.38 -98.87
C LEU A 1024 0.45 -16.03 -99.87
N THR A 1025 0.52 -15.47 -101.07
CA THR A 1025 1.33 -16.01 -102.18
C THR A 1025 2.13 -14.94 -102.87
N PHE A 1026 3.31 -15.27 -103.40
CA PHE A 1026 4.07 -14.40 -104.30
C PHE A 1026 4.16 -15.04 -105.68
N ALA A 1027 3.72 -14.32 -106.72
CA ALA A 1027 3.84 -14.75 -108.11
C ALA A 1027 4.94 -13.94 -108.82
N PRO A 1028 6.04 -14.57 -109.28
CA PRO A 1028 7.01 -13.91 -110.14
C PRO A 1028 6.36 -13.37 -111.42
N ALA A 1029 6.96 -12.36 -112.05
CA ALA A 1029 6.56 -11.96 -113.40
C ALA A 1029 6.85 -13.08 -114.41
N ALA A 1030 6.05 -13.16 -115.47
CA ALA A 1030 6.16 -14.24 -116.45
C ALA A 1030 7.57 -14.34 -117.06
N ASN A 1031 8.14 -15.54 -117.06
CA ASN A 1031 9.50 -15.88 -117.54
C ASN A 1031 10.63 -15.03 -116.90
N ALA A 1032 10.43 -14.54 -115.68
CA ALA A 1032 11.42 -13.74 -114.96
C ALA A 1032 12.04 -14.54 -113.81
N ASN A 1033 13.37 -14.53 -113.73
CA ASN A 1033 14.14 -15.28 -112.75
C ASN A 1033 15.33 -14.47 -112.19
N GLY A 1034 15.90 -14.92 -111.07
CA GLY A 1034 17.06 -14.31 -110.43
C GLY A 1034 17.21 -14.67 -108.94
N ASN A 1035 18.44 -14.62 -108.44
CA ASN A 1035 18.71 -14.62 -106.99
C ASN A 1035 18.46 -13.22 -106.44
N GLY A 1036 17.74 -13.13 -105.32
CA GLY A 1036 17.18 -11.89 -104.80
C GLY A 1036 16.24 -11.25 -105.82
N TYR A 1037 15.42 -12.07 -106.49
CA TYR A 1037 14.51 -11.61 -107.55
C TYR A 1037 13.70 -10.41 -107.09
N ASP A 1038 13.16 -10.49 -105.87
CA ASP A 1038 12.58 -9.34 -105.20
C ASP A 1038 12.49 -9.55 -103.68
N SER A 1039 12.06 -8.52 -102.96
CA SER A 1039 11.85 -8.59 -101.52
C SER A 1039 10.73 -7.66 -101.05
N PHE A 1040 10.12 -8.02 -99.93
CA PHE A 1040 9.20 -7.16 -99.18
C PHE A 1040 9.58 -7.16 -97.70
N ASN A 1041 9.27 -6.08 -96.98
CA ASN A 1041 9.52 -6.00 -95.55
C ASN A 1041 8.25 -6.30 -94.77
N PHE A 1042 8.43 -6.84 -93.57
CA PHE A 1042 7.35 -7.16 -92.66
C PHE A 1042 7.71 -6.82 -91.20
N SER A 1043 6.69 -6.76 -90.36
CA SER A 1043 6.76 -6.81 -88.90
C SER A 1043 5.82 -7.92 -88.44
N VAL A 1044 6.13 -8.54 -87.29
CA VAL A 1044 5.31 -9.63 -86.72
C VAL A 1044 4.58 -9.15 -85.49
N ASN A 1045 3.42 -9.73 -85.20
CA ASN A 1045 2.60 -9.40 -84.04
C ASN A 1045 2.31 -10.68 -83.25
N ASP A 1046 2.40 -10.62 -81.93
CA ASP A 1046 2.18 -11.71 -80.95
C ASP A 1046 0.71 -11.85 -80.51
N GLY A 1047 -0.13 -10.86 -80.81
CA GLY A 1047 -1.51 -10.75 -80.32
C GLY A 1047 -1.75 -9.48 -79.51
N THR A 1048 -0.69 -8.89 -78.97
CA THR A 1048 -0.70 -7.67 -78.15
C THR A 1048 -0.05 -6.50 -78.91
N ALA A 1049 1.12 -6.69 -79.51
CA ALA A 1049 1.91 -5.62 -80.12
C ALA A 1049 2.74 -6.06 -81.35
N ASP A 1050 3.07 -5.09 -82.21
CA ASP A 1050 3.95 -5.31 -83.37
C ASP A 1050 5.43 -5.31 -82.93
N SER A 1051 6.26 -6.11 -83.58
CA SER A 1051 7.71 -6.12 -83.40
C SER A 1051 8.31 -4.73 -83.66
N ALA A 1052 9.21 -4.27 -82.79
CA ALA A 1052 9.79 -2.94 -82.89
C ALA A 1052 10.55 -2.70 -84.21
N SER A 1053 11.18 -3.74 -84.74
CA SER A 1053 11.92 -3.70 -86.01
C SER A 1053 11.10 -4.27 -87.17
N SER A 1054 11.46 -3.85 -88.39
CA SER A 1054 11.00 -4.49 -89.61
C SER A 1054 12.06 -5.42 -90.17
N TYR A 1055 11.63 -6.56 -90.71
CA TYR A 1055 12.44 -7.64 -91.25
C TYR A 1055 12.16 -7.85 -92.73
N THR A 1056 13.09 -8.45 -93.47
CA THR A 1056 13.01 -8.60 -94.92
C THR A 1056 12.72 -10.05 -95.31
N MET A 1057 11.71 -10.24 -96.16
CA MET A 1057 11.44 -11.48 -96.88
C MET A 1057 11.97 -11.35 -98.30
N THR A 1058 12.95 -12.16 -98.67
CA THR A 1058 13.51 -12.22 -100.02
C THR A 1058 12.93 -13.43 -100.75
N VAL A 1059 12.58 -13.26 -102.03
CA VAL A 1059 12.17 -14.37 -102.90
C VAL A 1059 13.22 -14.54 -103.99
N ASP A 1060 13.80 -15.73 -104.06
CA ASP A 1060 14.62 -16.20 -105.18
C ASP A 1060 13.72 -16.91 -106.20
N VAL A 1061 13.96 -16.66 -107.49
CA VAL A 1061 13.21 -17.29 -108.58
C VAL A 1061 14.18 -18.03 -109.50
N THR A 1062 14.04 -19.35 -109.61
CA THR A 1062 14.90 -20.20 -110.44
C THR A 1062 14.32 -20.39 -111.84
N ALA A 1063 15.18 -20.27 -112.86
CA ALA A 1063 14.79 -20.45 -114.26
C ALA A 1063 14.30 -21.88 -114.55
N GLN A 1064 13.29 -22.02 -115.41
CA GLN A 1064 12.72 -23.23 -115.98
C GLN A 1064 12.76 -23.11 -117.51
N ASN A 1065 13.11 -24.19 -118.20
CA ASN A 1065 13.26 -24.15 -119.65
C ASN A 1065 11.90 -23.99 -120.36
N ASP A 1066 11.76 -22.95 -121.17
CA ASP A 1066 10.62 -22.67 -122.05
C ASP A 1066 10.68 -23.48 -123.36
N LEU A 1067 9.54 -23.70 -124.03
CA LEU A 1067 9.50 -24.39 -125.33
C LEU A 1067 9.74 -23.39 -126.49
N PRO A 1068 10.54 -23.76 -127.51
CA PRO A 1068 10.74 -22.90 -128.67
C PRO A 1068 9.47 -22.78 -129.52
N THR A 1069 9.29 -21.61 -130.14
CA THR A 1069 8.23 -21.33 -131.11
C THR A 1069 8.81 -21.23 -132.53
N ALA A 1070 8.00 -21.59 -133.54
CA ALA A 1070 8.35 -21.44 -134.95
C ALA A 1070 7.18 -20.81 -135.73
N GLY A 1071 7.50 -19.90 -136.66
CA GLY A 1071 6.52 -19.24 -137.52
C GLY A 1071 6.47 -19.81 -138.92
N ASN A 1072 5.30 -19.72 -139.59
CA ASN A 1072 5.21 -20.00 -141.02
C ASN A 1072 6.12 -19.05 -141.81
N ASN A 1073 6.80 -19.56 -142.83
CA ASN A 1073 7.58 -18.76 -143.76
C ASN A 1073 7.34 -19.22 -145.21
N THR A 1074 7.46 -18.30 -146.16
CA THR A 1074 7.37 -18.62 -147.60
C THR A 1074 8.68 -18.26 -148.25
N VAL A 1075 9.32 -19.23 -148.90
CA VAL A 1075 10.50 -19.01 -149.73
C VAL A 1075 10.11 -19.08 -151.21
N THR A 1076 10.65 -18.17 -152.02
CA THR A 1076 10.46 -18.16 -153.49
C THR A 1076 11.80 -18.38 -154.16
N THR A 1077 11.82 -19.26 -155.16
CA THR A 1077 13.00 -19.53 -155.99
C THR A 1077 12.59 -19.60 -157.46
N ASP A 1078 13.53 -19.34 -158.37
CA ASP A 1078 13.30 -19.45 -159.81
C ASP A 1078 13.24 -20.92 -160.23
N GLU A 1079 12.57 -21.21 -161.34
CA GLU A 1079 12.50 -22.58 -161.88
C GLU A 1079 13.90 -23.13 -162.18
N ASP A 1080 14.09 -24.42 -161.90
CA ASP A 1080 15.34 -25.16 -162.03
C ASP A 1080 16.55 -24.62 -161.20
N VAL A 1081 16.28 -23.79 -160.17
CA VAL A 1081 17.29 -23.36 -159.18
C VAL A 1081 17.10 -24.07 -157.85
N THR A 1082 18.17 -24.70 -157.33
CA THR A 1082 18.17 -25.27 -155.98
C THR A 1082 18.08 -24.16 -154.93
N TYR A 1083 17.03 -24.19 -154.10
CA TYR A 1083 16.97 -23.38 -152.88
C TYR A 1083 17.53 -24.17 -151.70
N THR A 1084 18.54 -23.62 -151.03
CA THR A 1084 19.10 -24.19 -149.80
C THR A 1084 18.49 -23.46 -148.61
N PHE A 1085 17.69 -24.16 -147.79
CA PHE A 1085 17.12 -23.57 -146.58
C PHE A 1085 18.21 -23.25 -145.55
N ALA A 1086 18.16 -22.05 -144.99
CA ALA A 1086 18.96 -21.59 -143.86
C ALA A 1086 18.11 -21.57 -142.57
N ALA A 1087 18.76 -21.54 -141.40
CA ALA A 1087 18.06 -21.44 -140.11
C ALA A 1087 17.07 -20.25 -140.05
N GLY A 1088 17.42 -19.13 -140.71
CA GLY A 1088 16.57 -17.96 -140.82
C GLY A 1088 15.26 -18.19 -141.60
N ASP A 1089 15.13 -19.29 -142.34
CA ASP A 1089 13.90 -19.61 -143.06
C ASP A 1089 12.80 -20.19 -142.15
N PHE A 1090 13.08 -20.54 -140.90
CA PHE A 1090 12.12 -21.21 -140.01
C PHE A 1090 11.47 -20.30 -138.96
N ASN A 1091 11.76 -19.00 -138.98
CA ASN A 1091 11.20 -17.99 -138.06
C ASN A 1091 11.16 -18.48 -136.60
N PHE A 1092 12.30 -19.03 -136.12
CA PHE A 1092 12.46 -19.58 -134.77
C PHE A 1092 12.64 -18.46 -133.71
N ALA A 1093 12.01 -18.64 -132.55
CA ALA A 1093 12.25 -17.83 -131.36
C ALA A 1093 12.10 -18.71 -130.09
N ASP A 1094 13.01 -18.51 -129.14
CA ASP A 1094 13.04 -19.20 -127.85
C ASP A 1094 13.23 -18.17 -126.74
N ILE A 1095 12.48 -18.28 -125.65
CA ILE A 1095 12.45 -17.29 -124.56
C ILE A 1095 13.74 -17.34 -123.73
N ASP A 1096 14.36 -18.52 -123.61
CA ASP A 1096 15.62 -18.73 -122.89
C ASP A 1096 16.85 -18.27 -123.71
N GLY A 1097 16.65 -17.88 -124.97
CA GLY A 1097 17.72 -17.50 -125.88
C GLY A 1097 18.49 -18.68 -126.48
N ASP A 1098 17.94 -19.89 -126.37
CA ASP A 1098 18.50 -21.09 -126.99
C ASP A 1098 18.56 -20.96 -128.52
N THR A 1099 19.61 -21.52 -129.14
CA THR A 1099 19.75 -21.50 -130.61
C THR A 1099 19.00 -22.65 -131.28
N LEU A 1100 18.46 -22.45 -132.49
CA LEU A 1100 17.77 -23.49 -133.26
C LEU A 1100 18.65 -24.76 -133.44
N ALA A 1101 18.31 -25.83 -132.73
CA ALA A 1101 19.11 -27.06 -132.71
C ALA A 1101 18.82 -28.01 -133.88
N SER A 1102 17.55 -28.18 -134.25
CA SER A 1102 17.14 -29.03 -135.39
C SER A 1102 15.76 -28.61 -135.91
N VAL A 1103 15.46 -28.96 -137.16
CA VAL A 1103 14.15 -28.74 -137.77
C VAL A 1103 13.57 -30.08 -138.18
N LYS A 1104 12.31 -30.34 -137.82
CA LYS A 1104 11.54 -31.47 -138.30
C LYS A 1104 10.66 -31.00 -139.47
N VAL A 1105 11.05 -31.39 -140.69
CA VAL A 1105 10.33 -31.09 -141.95
C VAL A 1105 9.33 -32.20 -142.27
#